data_AF-A0A9D8XB40-F1
#
_entry.id   AF-A0A9D8XB40-F1
#
_cell.length_a   1.000
_cell.length_b   1.000
_cell.length_c   1.000
_cell.angle_alpha   90.00
_cell.angle_beta   90.00
_cell.angle_gamma   90.00
#
_symmetry.space_group_name_H-M   'P 1'
#
loop_
_entity.id
_entity.type
_entity.pdbx_description
1 polymer ?
#
loop_
_entity_poly.entity_id
_entity_poly.type
_entity_poly.pdbx_seq_one_letter_code
_entity_poly.pdbx_strand_id
1 'polypeptide(L)'
;MNPDGTRQMVYYGNLRPYITMLVPKPIPNSEKIVCIFSPGHGRREHYGPITVVDPRMGPDAPEGARRISKGNTHADPWAFSEDKFLAASNERLVLVNGEGKEETLFTLTPEFFDGIKTGEIVQADSAVPSTSLAPQGFWICEPRPLMKRQRERLIADQTDPTKDYGTLALVNLYKGRKMKDLKPGTVKELLIYETLPKPIHYSGGMEQISSFGTFTIERLYGRVPVSEDGRAYFNLPACRPFLFVAIDEKGHCVKRMHSFTSVMPGENTVCIGCHEERTETPGADERERISEIMRTPPVFPEKIAGVPDIFSFPRDIQPILDKHCVECHNPDREEGGFNCSGHWNPLYTFSYHHMSWRKMFGDNRNRPKSNFDPYEIGTGNSELLRLIESGHQGVKMPKKEQQIIRLWLDAGANYAGPYAANASGGLGYYMQNTNVRNDKDWPETKAMDEAITRRCDPCHCPTAEDRKIGRYNLYTDYKVDHFPKNQKNLFVAHTLTEDNGRFNRHVIFDLSYPEQSKAVRGPLSKSAGGLGTCEAKSGKVVFADTNDPDYQTILAGIERGRRYILEEDNRFSMVDPSPNNGADCPQKFVPRWAYLREMIRYGILPPDADPNASYDPYELDRKYFELLWYKPKPAQH
;
A
#
# COMPACT_ATOMS: atom_id res chain seq x y z
N MET A 1 10.11 5.98 20.78
CA MET A 1 11.57 6.00 20.59
C MET A 1 12.17 6.98 21.57
N ASN A 2 13.38 6.70 22.03
CA ASN A 2 14.20 7.64 22.77
C ASN A 2 14.67 8.79 21.85
N PRO A 3 15.18 9.90 22.41
CA PRO A 3 15.70 11.02 21.60
C PRO A 3 16.88 10.65 20.68
N ASP A 4 17.64 9.61 21.02
CA ASP A 4 18.74 9.05 20.20
C ASP A 4 18.25 8.08 19.11
N GLY A 5 16.93 7.88 18.97
CA GLY A 5 16.30 6.98 18.02
C GLY A 5 16.12 5.54 18.52
N THR A 6 16.79 5.15 19.61
CA THR A 6 16.70 3.78 20.15
C THR A 6 15.32 3.46 20.72
N ARG A 7 15.04 2.18 20.96
CA ARG A 7 13.78 1.69 21.55
C ARG A 7 12.56 2.14 20.76
N GLN A 8 12.58 1.95 19.44
CA GLN A 8 11.39 2.11 18.63
C GLN A 8 10.31 1.16 19.12
N MET A 9 9.19 1.72 19.58
CA MET A 9 8.02 0.95 20.02
C MET A 9 6.74 1.70 19.68
N VAL A 10 5.67 0.94 19.45
CA VAL A 10 4.31 1.48 19.37
C VAL A 10 3.94 2.08 20.71
N TYR A 11 3.51 3.34 20.70
CA TYR A 11 3.04 4.03 21.90
C TYR A 11 1.56 3.75 22.19
N TYR A 12 0.68 3.96 21.20
CA TYR A 12 -0.75 3.67 21.30
C TYR A 12 -1.41 3.49 19.92
N GLY A 13 -2.50 2.73 19.85
CA GLY A 13 -3.48 2.76 18.76
C GLY A 13 -3.27 1.81 17.59
N ASN A 14 -2.29 0.91 17.62
CA ASN A 14 -1.95 0.10 16.45
C ASN A 14 -3.06 -0.91 16.04
N LEU A 15 -3.97 -1.27 16.95
CA LEU A 15 -5.20 -2.02 16.66
C LEU A 15 -6.49 -1.18 16.66
N ARG A 16 -6.40 0.13 16.43
CA ARG A 16 -7.54 1.06 16.46
C ARG A 16 -7.72 1.69 15.07
N PRO A 17 -8.49 1.05 14.16
CA PRO A 17 -8.69 1.57 12.81
C PRO A 17 -9.56 2.84 12.82
N TYR A 18 -9.59 3.55 11.68
CA TYR A 18 -10.40 4.75 11.43
C TYR A 18 -10.04 6.00 12.25
N ILE A 19 -8.88 6.01 12.88
CA ILE A 19 -8.38 7.15 13.66
C ILE A 19 -6.92 7.39 13.28
N THR A 20 -6.59 8.62 12.93
CA THR A 20 -5.22 9.10 12.79
C THR A 20 -4.86 9.92 14.03
N MET A 21 -3.84 9.46 14.77
CA MET A 21 -3.44 10.04 16.06
C MET A 21 -2.26 11.00 15.83
N LEU A 22 -2.48 12.29 16.08
CA LEU A 22 -1.62 13.36 15.59
C LEU A 22 -1.20 14.30 16.73
N VAL A 23 -0.04 14.94 16.52
CA VAL A 23 0.52 15.98 17.38
C VAL A 23 0.55 15.60 18.88
N PRO A 24 1.08 14.41 19.25
CA PRO A 24 1.16 14.04 20.65
C PRO A 24 2.10 15.00 21.41
N LYS A 25 1.68 15.44 22.59
CA LYS A 25 2.45 16.30 23.50
C LYS A 25 2.37 15.77 24.92
N PRO A 26 3.48 15.80 25.69
CA PRO A 26 3.46 15.38 27.09
C PRO A 26 2.58 16.33 27.92
N ILE A 27 1.89 15.77 28.92
CA ILE A 27 1.19 16.56 29.93
C ILE A 27 2.15 16.80 31.10
N PRO A 28 2.38 18.05 31.54
CA PRO A 28 3.27 18.32 32.68
C PRO A 28 2.85 17.56 33.95
N ASN A 29 3.84 17.05 34.69
CA ASN A 29 3.65 16.28 35.92
C ASN A 29 2.73 15.04 35.79
N SER A 30 2.68 14.46 34.59
CA SER A 30 1.90 13.26 34.27
C SER A 30 2.67 12.35 33.31
N GLU A 31 2.32 11.07 33.29
CA GLU A 31 2.80 10.10 32.28
C GLU A 31 1.90 10.07 31.03
N LYS A 32 0.83 10.87 31.02
CA LYS A 32 -0.12 10.95 29.92
C LYS A 32 0.35 11.93 28.85
N ILE A 33 -0.19 11.74 27.65
CA ILE A 33 -0.04 12.69 26.53
C ILE A 33 -1.41 13.27 26.15
N VAL A 34 -1.40 14.48 25.60
CA VAL A 34 -2.53 15.02 24.83
C VAL A 34 -2.21 14.88 23.34
N CYS A 35 -3.21 14.56 22.53
CA CYS A 35 -3.09 14.42 21.08
C CYS A 35 -4.42 14.74 20.40
N ILE A 36 -4.41 14.79 19.07
CA ILE A 36 -5.63 14.86 18.27
C ILE A 36 -5.93 13.49 17.68
N PHE A 37 -7.15 13.00 17.91
CA PHE A 37 -7.67 11.80 17.23
C PHE A 37 -8.47 12.23 16.01
N SER A 38 -7.78 12.51 14.91
CA SER A 38 -8.43 12.93 13.66
C SER A 38 -9.13 11.74 12.98
N PRO A 39 -10.39 11.88 12.51
CA PRO A 39 -11.12 10.76 11.93
C PRO A 39 -10.55 10.30 10.58
N GLY A 40 -10.70 9.01 10.28
CA GLY A 40 -10.25 8.41 9.03
C GLY A 40 -8.74 8.50 8.84
N HIS A 41 -8.30 8.92 7.66
CA HIS A 41 -6.89 9.19 7.32
C HIS A 41 -6.41 10.59 7.76
N GLY A 42 -7.20 11.26 8.61
CA GLY A 42 -6.97 12.64 9.02
C GLY A 42 -7.82 13.63 8.23
N ARG A 43 -8.21 14.71 8.88
CA ARG A 43 -8.78 15.91 8.23
C ARG A 43 -7.66 16.89 7.89
N ARG A 44 -7.95 17.85 7.01
CA ARG A 44 -7.09 19.01 6.75
C ARG A 44 -6.68 19.67 8.08
N GLU A 45 -5.44 20.15 8.18
CA GLU A 45 -4.84 20.70 9.40
C GLU A 45 -4.96 19.79 10.64
N HIS A 46 -5.05 18.47 10.42
CA HIS A 46 -5.09 17.47 11.49
C HIS A 46 -6.26 17.62 12.46
N TYR A 47 -7.34 18.30 12.06
CA TYR A 47 -8.48 18.56 12.94
C TYR A 47 -9.15 17.30 13.47
N GLY A 48 -9.47 17.30 14.75
CA GLY A 48 -10.12 16.21 15.46
C GLY A 48 -10.42 16.55 16.91
N PRO A 49 -10.98 15.61 17.69
CA PRO A 49 -11.09 15.77 19.12
C PRO A 49 -9.73 15.75 19.83
N ILE A 50 -9.59 16.66 20.80
CA ILE A 50 -8.54 16.60 21.83
C ILE A 50 -8.75 15.31 22.62
N THR A 51 -7.71 14.50 22.71
CA THR A 51 -7.74 13.20 23.39
C THR A 51 -6.52 13.07 24.29
N VAL A 52 -6.75 12.66 25.53
CA VAL A 52 -5.68 12.30 26.47
C VAL A 52 -5.44 10.80 26.39
N VAL A 53 -4.18 10.39 26.24
CA VAL A 53 -3.78 8.98 26.21
C VAL A 53 -2.90 8.67 27.40
N ASP A 54 -3.29 7.64 28.17
CA ASP A 54 -2.53 7.03 29.25
C ASP A 54 -1.86 5.73 28.74
N PRO A 55 -0.55 5.76 28.49
CA PRO A 55 0.16 4.61 27.92
C PRO A 55 0.26 3.43 28.89
N ARG A 56 0.05 3.63 30.19
CA ARG A 56 0.19 2.58 31.22
C ARG A 56 -0.87 1.50 31.09
N MET A 57 -2.01 1.83 30.47
CA MET A 57 -3.07 0.86 30.15
C MET A 57 -2.66 -0.10 29.04
N GLY A 58 -1.56 0.17 28.35
CA GLY A 58 -1.07 -0.60 27.21
C GLY A 58 -1.43 0.03 25.87
N PRO A 59 -0.65 -0.27 24.82
CA PRO A 59 -0.72 0.43 23.54
C PRO A 59 -2.01 0.18 22.76
N ASP A 60 -2.80 -0.81 23.13
CA ASP A 60 -4.05 -1.13 22.42
C ASP A 60 -5.28 -1.04 23.33
N ALA A 61 -5.18 -0.60 24.60
CA ALA A 61 -6.31 -0.55 25.54
C ALA A 61 -7.22 0.68 25.31
N PRO A 62 -8.48 0.53 24.84
CA PRO A 62 -9.36 1.66 24.55
C PRO A 62 -9.56 2.63 25.72
N GLU A 63 -9.64 2.09 26.93
CA GLU A 63 -9.77 2.83 28.17
C GLU A 63 -8.56 3.73 28.48
N GLY A 64 -7.41 3.45 27.84
CA GLY A 64 -6.24 4.32 27.86
C GLY A 64 -6.43 5.62 27.09
N ALA A 65 -7.46 5.76 26.24
CA ALA A 65 -7.74 6.99 25.50
C ALA A 65 -9.04 7.66 25.97
N ARG A 66 -8.92 8.84 26.55
CA ARG A 66 -10.05 9.67 27.00
C ARG A 66 -10.23 10.87 26.09
N ARG A 67 -11.30 10.85 25.31
CA ARG A 67 -11.74 12.00 24.50
C ARG A 67 -12.15 13.16 25.43
N ILE A 68 -11.59 14.34 25.18
CA ILE A 68 -11.86 15.57 25.94
C ILE A 68 -12.89 16.42 25.19
N SER A 69 -12.58 16.82 23.95
CA SER A 69 -13.44 17.76 23.22
C SER A 69 -14.48 17.06 22.34
N LYS A 70 -15.62 17.75 22.16
CA LYS A 70 -16.69 17.33 21.24
C LYS A 70 -16.40 17.85 19.83
N GLY A 71 -16.85 17.11 18.83
CA GLY A 71 -16.63 17.45 17.42
C GLY A 71 -15.21 17.16 16.93
N ASN A 72 -14.93 17.59 15.71
CA ASN A 72 -13.65 17.43 15.01
C ASN A 72 -13.10 18.81 14.63
N THR A 73 -13.06 19.74 15.58
CA THR A 73 -12.83 21.17 15.35
C THR A 73 -11.56 21.69 16.00
N HIS A 74 -10.79 20.84 16.69
CA HIS A 74 -9.56 21.23 17.38
C HIS A 74 -8.31 20.70 16.67
N ALA A 75 -7.24 21.48 16.72
CA ALA A 75 -5.91 21.11 16.27
C ALA A 75 -4.85 21.56 17.28
N ASP A 76 -3.67 20.96 17.17
CA ASP A 76 -2.45 21.39 17.87
C ASP A 76 -2.58 21.67 19.38
N PRO A 77 -3.01 20.69 20.18
CA PRO A 77 -3.24 20.91 21.60
C PRO A 77 -1.90 21.14 22.33
N TRP A 78 -1.97 21.95 23.38
CA TRP A 78 -0.92 22.12 24.38
C TRP A 78 -1.52 21.94 25.77
N ALA A 79 -0.92 21.08 26.59
CA ALA A 79 -1.41 20.82 27.94
C ALA A 79 -0.68 21.69 28.97
N PHE A 80 -1.44 22.35 29.85
CA PHE A 80 -0.92 22.93 31.09
C PHE A 80 -1.01 21.94 32.26
N SER A 81 -2.00 21.05 32.21
CA SER A 81 -2.32 20.00 33.19
C SER A 81 -3.21 18.95 32.52
N GLU A 82 -3.63 17.91 33.24
CA GLU A 82 -4.55 16.88 32.72
C GLU A 82 -5.98 17.39 32.45
N ASP A 83 -6.29 18.62 32.87
CA ASP A 83 -7.61 19.23 32.82
C ASP A 83 -7.64 20.61 32.15
N LYS A 84 -6.52 21.09 31.58
CA LYS A 84 -6.44 22.39 30.89
C LYS A 84 -5.57 22.32 29.65
N PHE A 85 -6.19 22.58 28.50
CA PHE A 85 -5.57 22.47 27.18
C PHE A 85 -5.77 23.76 26.39
N LEU A 86 -4.71 24.33 25.85
CA LEU A 86 -4.79 25.32 24.78
C LEU A 86 -4.92 24.56 23.45
N ALA A 87 -5.75 25.03 22.53
CA ALA A 87 -5.86 24.44 21.20
C ALA A 87 -6.25 25.49 20.14
N ALA A 88 -5.94 25.19 18.89
CA ALA A 88 -6.49 25.91 17.75
C ALA A 88 -7.88 25.37 17.39
N SER A 89 -8.79 26.25 16.99
CA SER A 89 -10.11 25.94 16.44
C SER A 89 -10.44 26.90 15.31
N ASN A 90 -10.04 26.58 14.08
CA ASN A 90 -10.14 27.46 12.91
C ASN A 90 -9.44 28.80 13.18
N GLU A 91 -10.20 29.89 13.22
CA GLU A 91 -9.71 31.24 13.51
C GLU A 91 -9.61 31.56 15.00
N ARG A 92 -9.92 30.61 15.89
CA ARG A 92 -9.97 30.83 17.35
C ARG A 92 -8.84 30.10 18.05
N LEU A 93 -8.26 30.77 19.05
CA LEU A 93 -7.43 30.17 20.08
C LEU A 93 -8.32 29.92 21.29
N VAL A 94 -8.38 28.67 21.74
CA VAL A 94 -9.31 28.26 22.78
C VAL A 94 -8.62 27.59 23.95
N LEU A 95 -9.14 27.81 25.15
CA LEU A 95 -8.84 27.04 26.35
C LEU A 95 -9.95 26.00 26.53
N VAL A 96 -9.57 24.73 26.64
CA VAL A 96 -10.48 23.60 26.81
C VAL A 96 -10.17 22.92 28.15
N ASN A 97 -11.19 22.72 28.98
CA ASN A 97 -11.02 22.02 30.25
C ASN A 97 -11.14 20.48 30.11
N GLY A 98 -10.89 19.75 31.19
CA GLY A 98 -10.96 18.28 31.23
C GLY A 98 -12.33 17.66 30.93
N GLU A 99 -13.40 18.45 30.97
CA GLU A 99 -14.78 18.07 30.63
C GLU A 99 -15.17 18.45 29.18
N GLY A 100 -14.25 19.08 28.45
CA GLY A 100 -14.46 19.56 27.09
C GLY A 100 -15.20 20.89 27.00
N LYS A 101 -15.35 21.64 28.11
CA LYS A 101 -15.85 23.02 28.09
C LYS A 101 -14.79 23.93 27.49
N GLU A 102 -15.21 24.78 26.56
CA GLU A 102 -14.35 25.66 25.79
C GLU A 102 -14.57 27.13 26.17
N GLU A 103 -13.48 27.88 26.26
CA GLU A 103 -13.42 29.33 26.38
C GLU A 103 -12.55 29.89 25.24
N THR A 104 -13.03 30.90 24.52
CA THR A 104 -12.24 31.55 23.46
C THR A 104 -11.34 32.60 24.09
N LEU A 105 -10.02 32.45 23.91
CA LEU A 105 -9.03 33.40 24.38
C LEU A 105 -8.75 34.50 23.35
N PHE A 106 -8.82 34.13 22.07
CA PHE A 106 -8.53 35.03 20.96
C PHE A 106 -9.24 34.55 19.69
N THR A 107 -9.71 35.50 18.89
CA THR A 107 -10.25 35.26 17.56
C THR A 107 -9.43 36.09 16.57
N LEU A 108 -8.95 35.44 15.51
CA LEU A 108 -8.24 36.11 14.43
C LEU A 108 -9.22 36.99 13.65
N THR A 109 -9.00 38.29 13.67
CA THR A 109 -9.84 39.29 12.96
C THR A 109 -9.08 39.90 11.77
N PRO A 110 -9.79 40.45 10.76
CA PRO A 110 -9.16 41.20 9.68
C PRO A 110 -8.24 42.33 10.18
N GLU A 111 -8.66 43.05 11.21
CA GLU A 111 -7.93 44.19 11.76
C GLU A 111 -6.61 43.75 12.40
N PHE A 112 -6.63 42.63 13.14
CA PHE A 112 -5.41 42.04 13.69
C PHE A 112 -4.46 41.59 12.57
N PHE A 113 -5.00 40.97 11.53
CA PHE A 113 -4.22 40.48 10.40
C PHE A 113 -3.59 41.62 9.59
N ASP A 114 -4.32 42.70 9.35
CA ASP A 114 -3.81 43.87 8.64
C ASP A 114 -2.81 44.66 9.51
N GLY A 115 -3.04 44.75 10.83
CA GLY A 115 -2.06 45.29 11.78
C GLY A 115 -0.70 44.57 11.72
N ILE A 116 -0.70 43.23 11.62
CA ILE A 116 0.54 42.46 11.42
C ILE A 116 1.26 42.89 10.14
N LYS A 117 0.54 43.10 9.03
CA LYS A 117 1.16 43.51 7.75
C LYS A 117 1.76 44.91 7.82
N THR A 118 1.14 45.82 8.57
CA THR A 118 1.56 47.21 8.70
C THR A 118 2.60 47.41 9.81
N GLY A 119 2.83 46.41 10.66
CA GLY A 119 3.70 46.50 11.83
C GLY A 119 3.03 47.18 13.04
N GLU A 120 1.71 47.39 12.99
CA GLU A 120 0.92 47.93 14.08
C GLU A 120 0.41 46.79 14.99
N ILE A 121 0.72 46.88 16.29
CA ILE A 121 0.19 45.92 17.27
C ILE A 121 -1.27 46.28 17.55
N VAL A 122 -2.18 45.70 16.78
CA VAL A 122 -3.62 45.78 17.04
C VAL A 122 -3.97 44.69 18.06
N GLN A 123 -4.59 45.06 19.18
CA GLN A 123 -5.11 44.08 20.12
C GLN A 123 -6.47 43.59 19.61
N ALA A 124 -6.61 42.30 19.32
CA ALA A 124 -7.92 41.75 18.97
C ALA A 124 -8.80 41.74 20.23
N ASP A 125 -9.95 42.40 20.15
CA ASP A 125 -10.94 42.37 21.23
C ASP A 125 -11.89 41.19 21.02
N SER A 126 -11.98 40.32 22.02
CA SER A 126 -12.84 39.12 22.05
C SER A 126 -14.34 39.41 21.87
N ALA A 127 -14.76 40.67 22.05
CA ALA A 127 -16.14 41.11 21.96
C ALA A 127 -16.56 41.63 20.56
N VAL A 128 -15.63 41.78 19.61
CA VAL A 128 -15.95 42.34 18.29
C VAL A 128 -16.47 41.22 17.38
N PRO A 129 -17.64 41.37 16.74
CA PRO A 129 -18.08 40.44 15.71
C PRO A 129 -17.21 40.65 14.47
N SER A 130 -16.06 39.98 14.41
CA SER A 130 -15.20 40.01 13.24
C SER A 130 -15.87 39.22 12.11
N THR A 131 -15.91 39.80 10.91
CA THR A 131 -16.09 39.02 9.69
C THR A 131 -15.01 37.93 9.68
N SER A 132 -15.46 36.68 9.74
CA SER A 132 -14.58 35.51 9.76
C SER A 132 -13.57 35.58 8.60
N LEU A 133 -12.28 35.36 8.89
CA LEU A 133 -11.25 35.21 7.88
C LEU A 133 -11.12 33.77 7.37
N ALA A 134 -11.83 32.81 7.98
CA ALA A 134 -11.83 31.42 7.52
C ALA A 134 -12.26 31.24 6.03
N PRO A 135 -13.23 32.00 5.47
CA PRO A 135 -13.53 31.97 4.03
C PRO A 135 -12.37 32.40 3.14
N GLN A 136 -11.44 33.22 3.67
CA GLN A 136 -10.22 33.64 2.98
C GLN A 136 -9.05 32.67 3.22
N GLY A 137 -9.26 31.62 4.03
CA GLY A 137 -8.29 30.57 4.31
C GLY A 137 -7.34 30.83 5.48
N PHE A 138 -7.52 31.89 6.27
CA PHE A 138 -6.67 32.18 7.42
C PHE A 138 -7.15 31.48 8.68
N TRP A 139 -6.33 30.59 9.23
CA TRP A 139 -6.57 29.87 10.48
C TRP A 139 -5.40 30.05 11.44
N ILE A 140 -5.66 29.82 12.72
CA ILE A 140 -4.63 29.71 13.76
C ILE A 140 -4.12 28.27 13.75
N CYS A 141 -2.79 28.11 13.71
CA CYS A 141 -2.13 26.81 13.79
C CYS A 141 -1.03 26.83 14.86
N GLU A 142 -0.75 25.67 15.45
CA GLU A 142 0.37 25.45 16.39
C GLU A 142 0.53 26.49 17.52
N PRO A 143 -0.50 26.80 18.32
CA PRO A 143 -0.33 27.73 19.42
C PRO A 143 0.65 27.19 20.46
N ARG A 144 1.67 27.98 20.79
CA ARG A 144 2.70 27.66 21.81
C ARG A 144 2.76 28.77 22.86
N PRO A 145 2.42 28.49 24.13
CA PRO A 145 2.62 29.47 25.19
C PRO A 145 4.13 29.67 25.45
N LEU A 146 4.55 30.92 25.58
CA LEU A 146 5.89 31.26 26.05
C LEU A 146 5.90 31.20 27.58
N MET A 147 6.52 30.15 28.12
CA MET A 147 6.57 29.93 29.57
C MET A 147 7.90 29.31 29.98
N LYS A 148 8.32 29.58 31.22
CA LYS A 148 9.43 28.87 31.84
C LYS A 148 9.05 27.40 31.98
N ARG A 149 9.94 26.50 31.56
CA ARG A 149 9.77 25.05 31.71
C ARG A 149 11.04 24.41 32.24
N GLN A 150 10.90 23.31 32.97
CA GLN A 150 12.04 22.48 33.32
C GLN A 150 12.56 21.80 32.04
N ARG A 151 13.89 21.69 31.93
CA ARG A 151 14.51 20.91 30.85
C ARG A 151 14.08 19.45 30.96
N GLU A 152 13.80 18.83 29.82
CA GLU A 152 13.43 17.41 29.74
C GLU A 152 14.54 16.53 30.34
N ARG A 153 14.15 15.34 30.81
CA ARG A 153 15.12 14.32 31.23
C ARG A 153 16.02 13.97 30.04
N LEU A 154 17.32 14.15 30.21
CA LEU A 154 18.31 13.65 29.26
C LEU A 154 18.51 12.16 29.50
N ILE A 155 18.26 11.36 28.48
CA ILE A 155 18.54 9.91 28.47
C ILE A 155 19.96 9.74 27.92
N ALA A 156 20.74 8.81 28.48
CA ALA A 156 22.06 8.48 27.96
C ALA A 156 21.94 7.90 26.54
N ASP A 157 22.83 8.34 25.65
CA ASP A 157 22.94 7.82 24.29
C ASP A 157 23.27 6.32 24.33
N GLN A 158 22.45 5.50 23.67
CA GLN A 158 22.61 4.05 23.57
C GLN A 158 23.13 3.62 22.19
N THR A 159 23.64 4.56 21.40
CA THR A 159 24.18 4.30 20.06
C THR A 159 25.70 4.19 20.05
N ASP A 160 26.22 3.40 19.11
CA ASP A 160 27.61 3.38 18.71
C ASP A 160 27.68 3.75 17.22
N PRO A 161 28.03 5.01 16.89
CA PRO A 161 28.00 5.49 15.50
C PRO A 161 29.09 4.86 14.61
N THR A 162 29.98 4.05 15.16
CA THR A 162 31.01 3.33 14.38
C THR A 162 30.49 2.02 13.79
N LYS A 163 29.28 1.59 14.19
CA LYS A 163 28.63 0.37 13.69
C LYS A 163 27.60 0.67 12.61
N ASP A 164 27.48 -0.20 11.62
CA ASP A 164 26.43 -0.16 10.59
C ASP A 164 25.24 -1.06 10.92
N TYR A 165 25.22 -1.69 12.09
CA TYR A 165 24.17 -2.59 12.54
C TYR A 165 23.77 -2.32 13.99
N GLY A 166 22.56 -2.77 14.34
CA GLY A 166 22.14 -3.04 15.71
C GLY A 166 21.77 -4.51 15.87
N THR A 167 21.58 -4.94 17.11
CA THR A 167 21.34 -6.35 17.48
C THR A 167 19.93 -6.50 18.05
N LEU A 168 19.20 -7.51 17.58
CA LEU A 168 17.86 -7.86 18.05
C LEU A 168 17.84 -9.27 18.65
N ALA A 169 17.25 -9.39 19.84
CA ALA A 169 16.91 -10.66 20.46
C ALA A 169 15.39 -10.85 20.52
N LEU A 170 14.89 -11.95 19.97
CA LEU A 170 13.54 -12.45 20.18
C LEU A 170 13.59 -13.58 21.21
N VAL A 171 12.94 -13.39 22.36
CA VAL A 171 13.07 -14.27 23.54
C VAL A 171 12.17 -15.51 23.44
N ASN A 172 10.92 -15.33 23.03
CA ASN A 172 9.99 -16.44 22.85
C ASN A 172 8.85 -16.05 21.89
N LEU A 173 8.95 -16.42 20.63
CA LEU A 173 7.93 -16.09 19.62
C LEU A 173 6.53 -16.66 19.95
N TYR A 174 6.46 -17.74 20.74
CA TYR A 174 5.22 -18.40 21.16
C TYR A 174 4.50 -17.63 22.26
N LYS A 175 5.21 -16.70 22.91
CA LYS A 175 4.60 -15.68 23.77
C LYS A 175 4.13 -14.54 22.87
N GLY A 176 2.85 -14.21 22.91
CA GLY A 176 2.31 -13.13 22.08
C GLY A 176 0.86 -13.31 21.70
N ARG A 177 0.31 -12.28 21.03
CA ARG A 177 -1.09 -12.28 20.58
C ARG A 177 -1.31 -13.42 19.58
N LYS A 178 -2.24 -14.33 19.89
CA LYS A 178 -2.62 -15.47 19.03
C LYS A 178 -1.44 -16.39 18.66
N MET A 179 -0.48 -16.55 19.58
CA MET A 179 0.66 -17.46 19.40
C MET A 179 0.70 -18.60 20.42
N LYS A 180 -0.01 -18.45 21.55
CA LYS A 180 0.05 -19.38 22.69
C LYS A 180 -0.38 -20.82 22.37
N ASP A 181 -1.25 -20.99 21.37
CA ASP A 181 -1.78 -22.30 20.98
C ASP A 181 -0.89 -23.02 19.95
N LEU A 182 0.16 -22.36 19.44
CA LEU A 182 1.12 -22.99 18.55
C LEU A 182 2.10 -23.86 19.36
N LYS A 183 2.37 -25.06 18.85
CA LYS A 183 3.36 -25.95 19.46
C LYS A 183 4.77 -25.35 19.30
N PRO A 184 5.60 -25.34 20.35
CA PRO A 184 7.03 -25.08 20.21
C PRO A 184 7.65 -25.95 19.10
N GLY A 185 8.58 -25.38 18.34
CA GLY A 185 9.20 -25.99 17.18
C GLY A 185 8.42 -25.86 15.87
N THR A 186 7.20 -25.31 15.87
CA THR A 186 6.43 -25.06 14.64
C THR A 186 7.14 -24.09 13.69
N VAL A 187 7.77 -23.04 14.22
CA VAL A 187 8.46 -22.01 13.43
C VAL A 187 9.92 -22.40 13.35
N LYS A 188 10.46 -22.45 12.13
CA LYS A 188 11.85 -22.86 11.84
C LYS A 188 12.77 -21.69 11.54
N GLU A 189 12.23 -20.64 10.92
CA GLU A 189 12.99 -19.45 10.57
C GLU A 189 12.10 -18.21 10.56
N LEU A 190 12.74 -17.04 10.66
CA LEU A 190 12.12 -15.77 10.31
C LEU A 190 12.68 -15.31 8.97
N LEU A 191 11.79 -14.98 8.02
CA LEU A 191 12.17 -14.13 6.90
C LEU A 191 12.20 -12.67 7.36
N ILE A 192 13.24 -11.98 6.95
CA ILE A 192 13.48 -10.58 7.23
C ILE A 192 13.19 -9.80 5.96
N TYR A 193 12.16 -8.97 5.98
CA TYR A 193 11.85 -8.04 4.89
C TYR A 193 12.10 -6.61 5.34
N GLU A 194 12.65 -5.79 4.44
CA GLU A 194 12.77 -4.35 4.60
C GLU A 194 11.62 -3.68 3.84
N THR A 195 10.87 -2.78 4.50
CA THR A 195 9.88 -1.94 3.80
C THR A 195 10.57 -0.72 3.19
N LEU A 196 10.40 -0.49 1.89
CA LEU A 196 11.19 0.51 1.19
C LEU A 196 10.50 1.88 1.17
N PRO A 197 11.21 2.98 1.42
CA PRO A 197 10.63 4.31 1.40
C PRO A 197 10.20 4.67 -0.02
N LYS A 198 9.04 5.32 -0.14
CA LYS A 198 8.49 5.76 -1.42
C LYS A 198 8.93 7.20 -1.69
N PRO A 199 9.63 7.50 -2.80
CA PRO A 199 10.11 8.85 -3.08
C PRO A 199 8.96 9.82 -3.35
N ILE A 200 7.87 9.34 -3.96
CA ILE A 200 6.67 10.14 -4.27
C ILE A 200 5.42 9.27 -4.41
N HIS A 201 4.26 9.83 -4.06
CA HIS A 201 2.94 9.20 -4.17
C HIS A 201 1.93 10.18 -4.78
N TYR A 202 1.01 9.70 -5.61
CA TYR A 202 0.07 10.54 -6.34
C TYR A 202 -1.40 10.39 -5.91
N SER A 203 -1.73 9.48 -4.98
CA SER A 203 -3.07 9.31 -4.40
C SER A 203 -3.00 8.66 -3.01
N GLY A 204 -4.15 8.49 -2.36
CA GLY A 204 -4.25 7.75 -1.09
C GLY A 204 -4.33 6.23 -1.25
N GLY A 205 -4.19 5.69 -2.47
CA GLY A 205 -4.30 4.26 -2.77
C GLY A 205 -2.96 3.53 -2.91
N MET A 206 -2.95 2.36 -3.54
CA MET A 206 -1.75 1.52 -3.73
C MET A 206 -1.04 1.74 -5.08
N GLU A 207 -1.53 2.68 -5.90
CA GLU A 207 -1.07 3.07 -7.25
C GLU A 207 -0.03 2.17 -7.92
N GLN A 208 -0.46 1.32 -8.85
CA GLN A 208 0.41 0.45 -9.68
C GLN A 208 1.37 -0.48 -8.90
N ILE A 209 1.46 -0.40 -7.56
CA ILE A 209 2.24 -1.36 -6.75
C ILE A 209 1.42 -2.61 -6.52
N SER A 210 0.12 -2.49 -6.27
CA SER A 210 -0.73 -3.66 -6.08
C SER A 210 -2.20 -3.36 -6.38
N SER A 211 -2.94 -4.42 -6.68
CA SER A 211 -4.40 -4.37 -6.79
C SER A 211 -4.98 -4.77 -5.43
N PHE A 212 -5.31 -3.77 -4.61
CA PHE A 212 -5.86 -3.93 -3.25
C PHE A 212 -4.95 -4.47 -2.16
N GLY A 213 -3.70 -4.79 -2.47
CA GLY A 213 -2.76 -5.41 -1.54
C GLY A 213 -1.92 -4.36 -0.81
N THR A 214 -0.61 -4.55 -0.87
CA THR A 214 0.38 -3.70 -0.22
C THR A 214 0.45 -2.27 -0.78
N PHE A 215 0.79 -1.31 0.08
CA PHE A 215 1.04 0.10 -0.26
C PHE A 215 2.53 0.43 -0.44
N THR A 216 3.40 -0.50 -0.03
CA THR A 216 4.86 -0.37 -0.03
C THR A 216 5.48 -1.56 -0.73
N ILE A 217 6.62 -1.34 -1.35
CA ILE A 217 7.48 -2.37 -1.91
C ILE A 217 8.37 -2.88 -0.78
N GLU A 218 8.62 -4.19 -0.77
CA GLU A 218 9.44 -4.85 0.25
C GLU A 218 10.64 -5.53 -0.39
N ARG A 219 11.80 -5.42 0.27
CA ARG A 219 13.01 -6.14 -0.08
C ARG A 219 13.19 -7.32 0.87
N LEU A 220 13.31 -8.54 0.33
CA LEU A 220 13.79 -9.70 1.05
C LEU A 220 15.25 -9.48 1.46
N TYR A 221 15.48 -9.24 2.75
CA TYR A 221 16.81 -9.02 3.28
C TYR A 221 17.54 -10.34 3.52
N GLY A 222 16.84 -11.36 4.03
CA GLY A 222 17.41 -12.68 4.31
C GLY A 222 16.56 -13.47 5.30
N ARG A 223 17.13 -14.52 5.87
CA ARG A 223 16.48 -15.38 6.86
C ARG A 223 17.35 -15.62 8.09
N VAL A 224 16.72 -15.87 9.23
CA VAL A 224 17.40 -16.24 10.47
C VAL A 224 16.76 -17.48 11.08
N PRO A 225 17.55 -18.42 11.64
CA PRO A 225 16.99 -19.61 12.28
C PRO A 225 16.26 -19.24 13.56
N VAL A 226 15.27 -20.07 13.90
CA VAL A 226 14.52 -20.00 15.15
C VAL A 226 14.73 -21.31 15.90
N SER A 227 15.14 -21.24 17.17
CA SER A 227 15.28 -22.42 18.01
C SER A 227 13.92 -23.06 18.31
N GLU A 228 13.88 -24.34 18.69
CA GLU A 228 12.62 -25.04 18.97
C GLU A 228 11.75 -24.34 20.03
N ASP A 229 12.39 -23.72 21.01
CA ASP A 229 11.75 -22.97 22.07
C ASP A 229 11.48 -21.50 21.73
N GLY A 230 11.65 -21.12 20.46
CA GLY A 230 11.14 -19.88 19.88
C GLY A 230 12.06 -18.66 19.95
N ARG A 231 13.37 -18.86 20.10
CA ARG A 231 14.36 -17.77 20.17
C ARG A 231 14.98 -17.46 18.81
N ALA A 232 15.31 -16.20 18.59
CA ALA A 232 16.17 -15.76 17.49
C ALA A 232 17.07 -14.62 17.97
N TYR A 233 18.33 -14.60 17.54
CA TYR A 233 19.30 -13.58 17.94
C TYR A 233 20.17 -13.17 16.75
N PHE A 234 20.00 -11.93 16.28
CA PHE A 234 20.54 -11.52 14.99
C PHE A 234 20.82 -10.03 14.87
N ASN A 235 21.71 -9.68 13.94
CA ASN A 235 22.04 -8.31 13.58
C ASN A 235 21.16 -7.81 12.42
N LEU A 236 20.78 -6.55 12.48
CA LEU A 236 20.09 -5.84 11.40
C LEU A 236 20.85 -4.56 11.04
N PRO A 237 20.91 -4.20 9.76
CA PRO A 237 21.41 -2.90 9.34
C PRO A 237 20.73 -1.74 10.09
N ALA A 238 21.54 -0.77 10.52
CA ALA A 238 21.04 0.36 11.28
C ALA A 238 20.18 1.31 10.42
N CYS A 239 19.23 1.99 11.07
CA CYS A 239 18.37 3.02 10.49
C CYS A 239 17.53 2.54 9.28
N ARG A 240 17.21 1.24 9.24
CA ARG A 240 16.38 0.63 8.18
C ARG A 240 15.14 -0.04 8.77
N PRO A 241 13.96 0.11 8.15
CA PRO A 241 12.71 -0.42 8.69
C PRO A 241 12.50 -1.88 8.25
N PHE A 242 12.49 -2.80 9.21
CA PHE A 242 12.33 -4.23 8.99
C PHE A 242 11.04 -4.77 9.58
N LEU A 243 10.48 -5.79 8.92
CA LEU A 243 9.40 -6.63 9.39
C LEU A 243 9.80 -8.11 9.31
N PHE A 244 9.12 -8.93 10.11
CA PHE A 244 9.42 -10.35 10.23
C PHE A 244 8.25 -11.22 9.81
N VAL A 245 8.56 -12.33 9.14
CA VAL A 245 7.59 -13.37 8.78
C VAL A 245 8.07 -14.68 9.39
N ALA A 246 7.29 -15.24 10.31
CA ALA A 246 7.56 -16.55 10.91
C ALA A 246 7.15 -17.66 9.95
N ILE A 247 8.09 -18.55 9.63
CA ILE A 247 7.94 -19.60 8.62
C ILE A 247 8.04 -20.99 9.26
N ASP A 248 7.18 -21.92 8.82
CA ASP A 248 7.21 -23.32 9.24
C ASP A 248 8.18 -24.19 8.44
N GLU A 249 8.22 -25.49 8.72
CA GLU A 249 9.10 -26.44 8.01
C GLU A 249 8.77 -26.61 6.52
N LYS A 250 7.56 -26.26 6.10
CA LYS A 250 7.10 -26.36 4.71
C LYS A 250 7.36 -25.08 3.93
N GLY A 251 7.81 -24.01 4.59
CA GLY A 251 7.97 -22.70 3.97
C GLY A 251 6.67 -21.91 3.91
N HIS A 252 5.73 -22.17 4.84
CA HIS A 252 4.47 -21.44 4.95
C HIS A 252 4.53 -20.39 6.05
N CYS A 253 3.95 -19.23 5.77
CA CYS A 253 3.79 -18.12 6.69
C CYS A 253 2.86 -18.55 7.83
N VAL A 254 3.47 -18.77 8.99
CA VAL A 254 2.76 -18.92 10.26
C VAL A 254 2.21 -17.58 10.68
N LYS A 255 3.04 -16.52 10.67
CA LYS A 255 2.59 -15.18 11.05
C LYS A 255 3.46 -14.10 10.46
N ARG A 256 2.83 -12.97 10.13
CA ARG A 256 3.47 -11.79 9.55
C ARG A 256 3.33 -10.58 10.47
N MET A 257 4.41 -9.82 10.65
CA MET A 257 4.37 -8.50 11.28
C MET A 257 3.77 -7.47 10.32
N HIS A 258 2.70 -6.77 10.74
CA HIS A 258 2.02 -5.71 9.96
C HIS A 258 2.43 -4.31 10.40
N SER A 259 3.69 -4.18 10.75
CA SER A 259 4.36 -2.95 11.16
C SER A 259 5.85 -3.14 10.85
N PHE A 260 6.68 -2.19 11.23
CA PHE A 260 8.12 -2.34 11.15
C PHE A 260 8.79 -1.92 12.45
N THR A 261 9.98 -2.42 12.67
CA THR A 261 10.92 -1.92 13.66
C THR A 261 12.22 -1.55 12.97
N SER A 262 13.03 -0.72 13.60
CA SER A 262 14.39 -0.42 13.19
C SER A 262 15.32 -0.55 14.39
N VAL A 263 16.62 -0.58 14.11
CA VAL A 263 17.66 -0.52 15.13
C VAL A 263 18.57 0.66 14.82
N MET A 264 19.04 1.36 15.84
CA MET A 264 20.08 2.37 15.72
C MET A 264 21.47 1.73 15.69
N PRO A 265 22.50 2.44 15.21
CA PRO A 265 23.89 1.99 15.23
C PRO A 265 24.30 1.49 16.63
N GLY A 266 24.72 0.23 16.73
CA GLY A 266 25.14 -0.40 17.98
C GLY A 266 24.05 -0.67 19.01
N GLU A 267 22.79 -0.37 18.72
CA GLU A 267 21.67 -0.63 19.62
C GLU A 267 21.56 -2.13 19.92
N ASN A 268 21.24 -2.47 21.17
CA ASN A 268 20.74 -3.79 21.54
C ASN A 268 19.26 -3.67 21.90
N THR A 269 18.40 -4.36 21.16
CA THR A 269 16.95 -4.34 21.37
C THR A 269 16.41 -5.76 21.58
N VAL A 270 15.31 -5.86 22.34
CA VAL A 270 14.72 -7.14 22.73
C VAL A 270 13.22 -7.11 22.49
N CYS A 271 12.71 -8.17 21.86
CA CYS A 271 11.29 -8.51 21.84
C CYS A 271 11.09 -9.74 22.73
N ILE A 272 10.22 -9.63 23.72
CA ILE A 272 9.90 -10.79 24.57
C ILE A 272 9.11 -11.82 23.77
N GLY A 273 8.22 -11.35 22.89
CA GLY A 273 7.36 -12.23 22.12
C GLY A 273 6.90 -11.65 20.79
N CYS A 274 6.08 -12.41 20.06
CA CYS A 274 5.48 -11.93 18.82
C CYS A 274 4.22 -11.11 19.15
N HIS A 275 4.36 -9.79 19.25
CA HIS A 275 3.27 -8.88 19.63
C HIS A 275 2.73 -9.12 21.06
N GLU A 276 3.63 -9.40 22.01
CA GLU A 276 3.38 -9.46 23.45
C GLU A 276 2.79 -8.16 24.02
N GLU A 277 2.29 -8.26 25.26
CA GLU A 277 1.87 -7.10 26.02
C GLU A 277 3.11 -6.33 26.52
N ARG A 278 3.35 -5.14 25.96
CA ARG A 278 4.57 -4.37 26.20
C ARG A 278 4.70 -3.78 27.60
N THR A 279 3.60 -3.76 28.35
CA THR A 279 3.53 -3.36 29.77
C THR A 279 3.79 -4.54 30.71
N GLU A 280 3.86 -5.77 30.19
CA GLU A 280 4.15 -6.96 30.98
C GLU A 280 5.62 -7.01 31.39
N THR A 281 5.89 -7.23 32.68
CA THR A 281 7.25 -7.46 33.16
C THR A 281 7.69 -8.88 32.82
N PRO A 282 8.91 -9.10 32.28
CA PRO A 282 9.42 -10.44 32.02
C PRO A 282 9.47 -11.31 33.29
N GLY A 283 8.93 -12.52 33.19
CA GLY A 283 8.93 -13.54 34.24
C GLY A 283 10.30 -14.21 34.39
N ALA A 284 10.36 -15.27 35.21
CA ALA A 284 11.61 -16.01 35.45
C ALA A 284 12.10 -16.72 34.18
N ASP A 285 11.21 -17.41 33.48
CA ASP A 285 11.51 -18.15 32.26
C ASP A 285 12.06 -17.23 31.16
N GLU A 286 11.51 -16.01 30.99
CA GLU A 286 12.05 -15.06 30.01
C GLU A 286 13.45 -14.56 30.38
N ARG A 287 13.73 -14.34 31.67
CA ARG A 287 15.06 -13.90 32.12
C ARG A 287 16.11 -14.99 31.89
N GLU A 288 15.76 -16.24 32.14
CA GLU A 288 16.61 -17.38 31.84
C GLU A 288 16.92 -17.46 30.34
N ARG A 289 15.88 -17.39 29.49
CA ARG A 289 16.04 -17.37 28.02
C ARG A 289 16.90 -16.22 27.53
N ILE A 290 16.75 -15.02 28.09
CA ILE A 290 17.60 -13.87 27.79
C ILE A 290 19.06 -14.18 28.15
N SER A 291 19.32 -14.75 29.34
CA SER A 291 20.67 -15.14 29.74
C SER A 291 21.29 -16.15 28.76
N GLU A 292 20.51 -17.11 28.28
CA GLU A 292 20.98 -18.11 27.32
C GLU A 292 21.26 -17.50 25.94
N ILE A 293 20.40 -16.61 25.45
CA ILE A 293 20.64 -15.88 24.18
C ILE A 293 21.98 -15.16 24.23
N MET A 294 22.25 -14.45 25.33
CA MET A 294 23.47 -13.66 25.51
C MET A 294 24.75 -14.51 25.62
N ARG A 295 24.65 -15.84 25.73
CA ARG A 295 25.80 -16.76 25.69
C ARG A 295 26.19 -17.17 24.26
N THR A 296 25.38 -16.84 23.26
CA THR A 296 25.64 -17.15 21.86
C THR A 296 25.87 -15.87 21.06
N PRO A 297 26.70 -15.87 20.00
CA PRO A 297 26.85 -14.70 19.15
C PRO A 297 25.60 -14.48 18.27
N PRO A 298 25.22 -13.22 17.96
CA PRO A 298 24.14 -12.96 17.03
C PRO A 298 24.54 -13.35 15.60
N VAL A 299 23.59 -13.86 14.83
CA VAL A 299 23.82 -14.18 13.42
C VAL A 299 23.49 -12.99 12.51
N PHE A 300 24.05 -12.96 11.31
CA PHE A 300 23.54 -12.10 10.24
C PHE A 300 22.49 -12.86 9.43
N PRO A 301 21.38 -12.23 9.01
CA PRO A 301 20.42 -12.85 8.12
C PRO A 301 21.08 -13.41 6.85
N GLU A 302 20.86 -14.69 6.59
CA GLU A 302 21.41 -15.41 5.43
C GLU A 302 20.67 -14.97 4.16
N LYS A 303 21.41 -14.64 3.10
CA LYS A 303 20.82 -14.37 1.79
C LYS A 303 20.27 -15.65 1.17
N ILE A 304 19.07 -15.57 0.59
CA ILE A 304 18.48 -16.67 -0.15
C ILE A 304 18.97 -16.58 -1.60
N ALA A 305 19.68 -17.61 -2.06
CA ALA A 305 20.27 -17.61 -3.40
C ALA A 305 19.22 -17.86 -4.50
N GLY A 306 19.45 -17.27 -5.68
CA GLY A 306 18.66 -17.55 -6.88
C GLY A 306 17.25 -16.93 -6.89
N VAL A 307 17.01 -15.92 -6.05
CA VAL A 307 15.75 -15.16 -6.01
C VAL A 307 16.04 -13.65 -6.04
N PRO A 308 15.13 -12.83 -6.58
CA PRO A 308 15.21 -11.37 -6.47
C PRO A 308 15.17 -10.93 -5.00
N ASP A 309 15.82 -9.81 -4.69
CA ASP A 309 15.66 -9.14 -3.40
C ASP A 309 14.38 -8.32 -3.37
N ILE A 310 14.02 -7.65 -4.48
CA ILE A 310 12.74 -6.96 -4.68
C ILE A 310 12.01 -7.63 -5.82
N PHE A 311 10.85 -8.20 -5.54
CA PHE A 311 10.05 -8.90 -6.54
C PHE A 311 9.28 -7.92 -7.42
N SER A 312 9.11 -8.27 -8.69
CA SER A 312 8.16 -7.63 -9.61
C SER A 312 7.38 -8.71 -10.35
N PHE A 313 6.06 -8.60 -10.35
CA PHE A 313 5.20 -9.63 -10.93
C PHE A 313 5.45 -9.83 -12.43
N PRO A 314 5.47 -8.79 -13.30
CA PRO A 314 5.76 -9.00 -14.73
C PRO A 314 7.14 -9.60 -15.01
N ARG A 315 8.15 -9.24 -14.21
CA ARG A 315 9.55 -9.67 -14.42
C ARG A 315 9.83 -11.06 -13.86
N ASP A 316 9.35 -11.35 -12.64
CA ASP A 316 9.80 -12.52 -11.87
C ASP A 316 8.74 -13.63 -11.79
N ILE A 317 7.45 -13.27 -11.81
CA ILE A 317 6.35 -14.20 -11.56
C ILE A 317 5.67 -14.62 -12.86
N GLN A 318 5.37 -13.65 -13.73
CA GLN A 318 4.70 -13.93 -15.00
C GLN A 318 5.43 -14.97 -15.85
N PRO A 319 6.77 -14.94 -16.00
CA PRO A 319 7.47 -15.94 -16.81
C PRO A 319 7.35 -17.37 -16.26
N ILE A 320 7.11 -17.53 -14.96
CA ILE A 320 6.82 -18.83 -14.35
C ILE A 320 5.40 -19.27 -14.72
N LEU A 321 4.42 -18.37 -14.64
CA LEU A 321 3.03 -18.64 -15.00
C LEU A 321 2.88 -18.92 -16.51
N ASP A 322 3.65 -18.25 -17.35
CA ASP A 322 3.67 -18.50 -18.80
C ASP A 322 4.02 -19.95 -19.13
N LYS A 323 4.99 -20.52 -18.41
CA LYS A 323 5.44 -21.91 -18.60
C LYS A 323 4.43 -22.94 -18.10
N HIS A 324 3.74 -22.65 -17.00
CA HIS A 324 3.01 -23.67 -16.23
C HIS A 324 1.49 -23.50 -16.21
N CYS A 325 0.98 -22.33 -16.58
CA CYS A 325 -0.43 -21.99 -16.43
C CYS A 325 -1.08 -21.54 -17.75
N VAL A 326 -0.37 -20.79 -18.58
CA VAL A 326 -0.96 -20.13 -19.77
C VAL A 326 -1.45 -21.11 -20.83
N GLU A 327 -0.88 -22.31 -20.95
CA GLU A 327 -1.39 -23.33 -21.90
C GLU A 327 -2.89 -23.64 -21.69
N CYS A 328 -3.35 -23.63 -20.44
CA CYS A 328 -4.75 -23.86 -20.09
C CYS A 328 -5.52 -22.55 -19.79
N HIS A 329 -4.84 -21.54 -19.26
CA HIS A 329 -5.42 -20.27 -18.84
C HIS A 329 -4.99 -19.12 -19.77
N ASN A 330 -5.57 -19.06 -20.97
CA ASN A 330 -5.23 -18.06 -22.00
C ASN A 330 -6.49 -17.42 -22.63
N PRO A 331 -6.32 -16.41 -23.50
CA PRO A 331 -7.44 -15.75 -24.18
C PRO A 331 -8.31 -16.65 -25.07
N ASP A 332 -7.81 -17.80 -25.52
CA ASP A 332 -8.50 -18.69 -26.47
C ASP A 332 -9.35 -19.77 -25.80
N ARG A 333 -9.14 -20.02 -24.50
CA ARG A 333 -9.75 -21.15 -23.76
C ARG A 333 -10.66 -20.69 -22.63
N GLU A 334 -11.93 -20.45 -22.96
CA GLU A 334 -12.94 -20.07 -21.95
C GLU A 334 -13.13 -21.14 -20.86
N GLU A 335 -12.92 -22.42 -21.18
CA GLU A 335 -13.01 -23.53 -20.21
C GLU A 335 -11.90 -23.50 -19.16
N GLY A 336 -10.78 -22.79 -19.42
CA GLY A 336 -9.75 -22.49 -18.43
C GLY A 336 -10.22 -21.52 -17.34
N GLY A 337 -11.41 -20.93 -17.49
CA GLY A 337 -12.08 -20.12 -16.48
C GLY A 337 -11.59 -18.68 -16.37
N PHE A 338 -10.29 -18.41 -16.52
CA PHE A 338 -9.73 -17.06 -16.58
C PHE A 338 -8.38 -16.99 -17.29
N ASN A 339 -8.00 -15.78 -17.70
CA ASN A 339 -6.77 -15.53 -18.44
C ASN A 339 -5.59 -15.31 -17.48
N CYS A 340 -4.57 -16.17 -17.54
CA CYS A 340 -3.30 -16.04 -16.83
C CYS A 340 -2.17 -15.47 -17.70
N SER A 341 -2.45 -14.96 -18.90
CA SER A 341 -1.42 -14.31 -19.71
C SER A 341 -0.91 -13.02 -19.05
N GLY A 342 0.34 -12.69 -19.34
CA GLY A 342 0.95 -11.42 -18.94
C GLY A 342 0.48 -10.24 -19.79
N HIS A 343 -0.50 -10.44 -20.67
CA HIS A 343 -1.03 -9.39 -21.54
C HIS A 343 -1.60 -8.25 -20.71
N TRP A 344 -1.55 -7.05 -21.27
CA TRP A 344 -1.97 -5.83 -20.60
C TRP A 344 -3.49 -5.70 -20.64
N ASN A 345 -4.11 -5.62 -19.46
CA ASN A 345 -5.42 -4.98 -19.33
C ASN A 345 -5.22 -3.47 -19.07
N PRO A 346 -6.26 -2.64 -18.94
CA PRO A 346 -6.12 -1.19 -18.76
C PRO A 346 -5.18 -0.74 -17.62
N LEU A 347 -5.09 -1.46 -16.50
CA LEU A 347 -4.27 -1.05 -15.35
C LEU A 347 -3.05 -1.95 -15.08
N TYR A 348 -3.19 -3.26 -15.25
CA TYR A 348 -2.23 -4.28 -14.87
C TYR A 348 -2.02 -5.29 -16.01
N THR A 349 -1.50 -6.48 -15.70
CA THR A 349 -1.65 -7.66 -16.55
C THR A 349 -2.95 -8.41 -16.24
N PHE A 350 -3.46 -9.19 -17.19
CA PHE A 350 -4.62 -10.08 -16.99
C PHE A 350 -4.39 -11.01 -15.80
N SER A 351 -3.29 -11.75 -15.82
CA SER A 351 -2.89 -12.69 -14.78
C SER A 351 -2.94 -12.10 -13.36
N TYR A 352 -2.18 -11.03 -13.10
CA TYR A 352 -2.08 -10.41 -11.78
C TYR A 352 -3.45 -9.98 -11.32
N HIS A 353 -4.19 -9.29 -12.19
CA HIS A 353 -5.45 -8.71 -11.82
C HIS A 353 -6.54 -9.76 -11.58
N HIS A 354 -6.61 -10.78 -12.44
CA HIS A 354 -7.60 -11.85 -12.35
C HIS A 354 -7.36 -12.76 -11.14
N MET A 355 -6.11 -13.07 -10.83
CA MET A 355 -5.75 -13.82 -9.61
C MET A 355 -5.97 -12.99 -8.34
N SER A 356 -5.64 -11.69 -8.39
CA SER A 356 -5.92 -10.74 -7.31
C SER A 356 -7.42 -10.71 -6.99
N TRP A 357 -8.28 -10.49 -7.99
CA TRP A 357 -9.72 -10.47 -7.81
C TRP A 357 -10.31 -11.81 -7.38
N ARG A 358 -9.65 -12.93 -7.70
CA ARG A 358 -10.04 -14.25 -7.19
C ARG A 358 -9.48 -14.55 -5.80
N LYS A 359 -8.77 -13.60 -5.18
CA LYS A 359 -8.14 -13.71 -3.85
C LYS A 359 -7.15 -14.89 -3.76
N MET A 360 -6.40 -15.13 -4.84
CA MET A 360 -5.53 -16.30 -4.90
C MET A 360 -4.22 -16.16 -4.11
N PHE A 361 -3.83 -14.93 -3.74
CA PHE A 361 -2.51 -14.69 -3.14
C PHE A 361 -2.45 -14.90 -1.63
N GLY A 362 -3.55 -14.75 -0.89
CA GLY A 362 -3.48 -14.67 0.58
C GLY A 362 -2.84 -13.35 1.07
N ASP A 363 -2.92 -12.30 0.26
CA ASP A 363 -2.36 -10.97 0.54
C ASP A 363 -3.10 -10.24 1.67
N ASN A 364 -2.43 -9.28 2.32
CA ASN A 364 -3.05 -8.39 3.28
C ASN A 364 -3.88 -7.31 2.58
N ARG A 365 -4.98 -7.72 1.92
CA ARG A 365 -5.94 -6.80 1.30
C ARG A 365 -6.18 -5.60 2.21
N ASN A 366 -6.32 -4.40 1.64
CA ASN A 366 -6.66 -3.18 2.38
C ASN A 366 -8.06 -3.28 3.02
N ARG A 367 -8.10 -4.00 4.12
CA ARG A 367 -9.23 -4.28 4.97
C ARG A 367 -8.90 -3.73 6.35
N PRO A 368 -9.90 -3.29 7.12
CA PRO A 368 -9.71 -2.86 8.51
C PRO A 368 -9.53 -4.08 9.44
N LYS A 369 -8.71 -5.05 9.03
CA LYS A 369 -8.36 -6.26 9.80
C LYS A 369 -6.86 -6.26 10.07
N SER A 370 -6.51 -6.52 11.33
CA SER A 370 -5.14 -6.67 11.81
C SER A 370 -5.10 -7.80 12.83
N ASN A 371 -3.92 -8.12 13.35
CA ASN A 371 -3.70 -9.22 14.31
C ASN A 371 -4.30 -10.55 13.84
N PHE A 372 -3.89 -10.96 12.64
CA PHE A 372 -4.29 -12.21 12.00
C PHE A 372 -3.92 -13.43 12.84
N ASP A 373 -4.76 -14.47 12.74
CA ASP A 373 -4.45 -15.77 13.32
C ASP A 373 -3.29 -16.44 12.57
N PRO A 374 -2.59 -17.40 13.20
CA PRO A 374 -1.59 -18.17 12.49
C PRO A 374 -2.13 -18.79 11.19
N TYR A 375 -1.32 -18.77 10.13
CA TYR A 375 -1.66 -19.26 8.78
C TYR A 375 -2.80 -18.52 8.06
N GLU A 376 -3.18 -17.32 8.51
CA GLU A 376 -4.26 -16.56 7.86
C GLU A 376 -3.77 -15.63 6.73
N ILE A 377 -2.46 -15.55 6.49
CA ILE A 377 -1.88 -14.61 5.52
C ILE A 377 -0.63 -15.15 4.82
N GLY A 378 -0.29 -14.53 3.68
CA GLY A 378 0.86 -14.90 2.87
C GLY A 378 0.70 -16.32 2.34
N THR A 379 1.81 -17.04 2.31
CA THR A 379 1.84 -18.45 1.88
C THR A 379 0.94 -19.37 2.71
N GLY A 380 0.67 -19.05 4.00
CA GLY A 380 -0.24 -19.83 4.86
C GLY A 380 -1.71 -19.82 4.40
N ASN A 381 -2.13 -18.79 3.65
CA ASN A 381 -3.50 -18.63 3.17
C ASN A 381 -3.61 -18.46 1.64
N SER A 382 -2.55 -18.77 0.91
CA SER A 382 -2.50 -18.60 -0.55
C SER A 382 -3.16 -19.78 -1.27
N GLU A 383 -4.25 -19.51 -2.00
CA GLU A 383 -4.86 -20.52 -2.87
C GLU A 383 -3.97 -20.86 -4.06
N LEU A 384 -3.26 -19.87 -4.61
CA LEU A 384 -2.28 -20.09 -5.67
C LEU A 384 -1.22 -21.11 -5.23
N LEU A 385 -0.66 -20.93 -4.03
CA LEU A 385 0.35 -21.85 -3.52
C LEU A 385 -0.23 -23.25 -3.29
N ARG A 386 -1.43 -23.37 -2.72
CA ARG A 386 -2.11 -24.67 -2.55
C ARG A 386 -2.29 -25.41 -3.88
N LEU A 387 -2.70 -24.71 -4.94
CA LEU A 387 -2.85 -25.28 -6.28
C LEU A 387 -1.50 -25.73 -6.88
N ILE A 388 -0.45 -24.94 -6.68
CA ILE A 388 0.91 -25.28 -7.13
C ILE A 388 1.42 -26.53 -6.39
N GLU A 389 1.27 -26.59 -5.06
CA GLU A 389 1.77 -27.69 -4.24
C GLU A 389 0.98 -28.99 -4.42
N SER A 390 -0.32 -28.89 -4.69
CA SER A 390 -1.18 -30.04 -5.00
C SER A 390 -1.02 -30.56 -6.43
N GLY A 391 -0.27 -29.85 -7.29
CA GLY A 391 -0.08 -30.22 -8.69
C GLY A 391 -1.37 -30.10 -9.49
N HIS A 392 -2.01 -28.93 -9.45
CA HIS A 392 -3.26 -28.64 -10.16
C HIS A 392 -3.22 -29.14 -11.62
N GLN A 393 -4.19 -29.99 -11.97
CA GLN A 393 -4.30 -30.63 -13.29
C GLN A 393 -3.03 -31.40 -13.74
N GLY A 394 -2.25 -31.91 -12.78
CA GLY A 394 -1.03 -32.67 -13.06
C GLY A 394 0.21 -31.81 -13.33
N VAL A 395 0.11 -30.48 -13.27
CA VAL A 395 1.25 -29.57 -13.47
C VAL A 395 2.28 -29.75 -12.36
N LYS A 396 3.55 -29.94 -12.73
CA LYS A 396 4.67 -30.11 -11.79
C LYS A 396 5.64 -28.94 -11.91
N MET A 397 5.44 -27.93 -11.05
CA MET A 397 6.33 -26.78 -11.01
C MET A 397 7.65 -27.13 -10.28
N PRO A 398 8.84 -26.81 -10.86
CA PRO A 398 10.12 -26.96 -10.19
C PRO A 398 10.21 -26.21 -8.85
N LYS A 399 10.87 -26.81 -7.85
CA LYS A 399 11.01 -26.23 -6.50
C LYS A 399 11.61 -24.81 -6.49
N LYS A 400 12.55 -24.51 -7.39
CA LYS A 400 13.17 -23.18 -7.50
C LYS A 400 12.15 -22.11 -7.91
N GLU A 401 11.26 -22.43 -8.84
CA GLU A 401 10.20 -21.52 -9.30
C GLU A 401 9.10 -21.39 -8.22
N GLN A 402 8.76 -22.48 -7.53
CA GLN A 402 7.88 -22.41 -6.35
C GLN A 402 8.46 -21.49 -5.26
N GLN A 403 9.77 -21.52 -5.03
CA GLN A 403 10.44 -20.68 -4.04
C GLN A 403 10.31 -19.19 -4.35
N ILE A 404 10.45 -18.79 -5.62
CA ILE A 404 10.24 -17.41 -6.06
C ILE A 404 8.80 -16.97 -5.77
N ILE A 405 7.80 -17.79 -6.13
CA ILE A 405 6.39 -17.48 -5.87
C ILE A 405 6.12 -17.38 -4.37
N ARG A 406 6.62 -18.31 -3.55
CA ARG A 406 6.43 -18.28 -2.09
C ARG A 406 6.95 -16.99 -1.48
N LEU A 407 8.19 -16.61 -1.79
CA LEU A 407 8.82 -15.43 -1.23
C LEU A 407 8.19 -14.12 -1.74
N TRP A 408 7.64 -14.12 -2.95
CA TRP A 408 6.84 -12.99 -3.47
C TRP A 408 5.48 -12.87 -2.76
N LEU A 409 4.79 -13.98 -2.49
CA LEU A 409 3.55 -13.99 -1.72
C LEU A 409 3.79 -13.42 -0.30
N ASP A 410 4.89 -13.85 0.32
CA ASP A 410 5.34 -13.34 1.62
C ASP A 410 6.05 -11.97 1.53
N ALA A 411 6.17 -11.36 0.35
CA ALA A 411 6.53 -9.94 0.17
C ALA A 411 5.30 -9.04 -0.02
N GLY A 412 4.08 -9.58 0.21
CA GLY A 412 2.83 -8.85 0.04
C GLY A 412 2.24 -8.90 -1.38
N ALA A 413 2.75 -9.78 -2.25
CA ALA A 413 2.23 -10.03 -3.59
C ALA A 413 2.10 -8.76 -4.47
N ASN A 414 3.14 -7.94 -4.48
CA ASN A 414 3.18 -6.71 -5.26
C ASN A 414 3.22 -6.99 -6.79
N TYR A 415 2.62 -6.09 -7.56
CA TYR A 415 2.71 -6.02 -9.02
C TYR A 415 4.03 -5.38 -9.48
N ALA A 416 4.18 -4.07 -9.23
CA ALA A 416 5.39 -3.34 -9.57
C ALA A 416 6.47 -3.53 -8.50
N GLY A 417 7.68 -3.86 -8.95
CA GLY A 417 8.90 -3.84 -8.13
C GLY A 417 9.58 -2.48 -7.99
N PRO A 418 9.33 -1.48 -8.88
CA PRO A 418 9.79 -0.11 -8.67
C PRO A 418 8.65 0.88 -8.41
N TYR A 419 8.88 1.87 -7.53
CA TYR A 419 8.01 3.02 -7.28
C TYR A 419 7.92 3.99 -8.46
N ALA A 420 8.89 3.96 -9.39
CA ALA A 420 8.80 4.69 -10.65
C ALA A 420 7.52 4.35 -11.46
N ALA A 421 6.94 3.17 -11.22
CA ALA A 421 5.69 2.73 -11.85
C ALA A 421 4.46 3.53 -11.40
N ASN A 422 4.52 4.23 -10.25
CA ASN A 422 3.35 4.89 -9.67
C ASN A 422 2.76 5.93 -10.65
N ALA A 423 1.45 5.80 -10.89
CA ALA A 423 0.68 6.65 -11.80
C ALA A 423 1.22 6.71 -13.25
N SER A 424 1.84 5.62 -13.72
CA SER A 424 2.26 5.44 -15.12
C SER A 424 1.62 4.20 -15.75
N GLY A 425 1.63 4.13 -17.08
CA GLY A 425 1.33 2.92 -17.83
C GLY A 425 -0.12 2.43 -17.79
N GLY A 426 -1.04 3.27 -17.30
CA GLY A 426 -2.41 2.89 -16.99
C GLY A 426 -3.45 3.72 -17.75
N LEU A 427 -4.49 3.07 -18.24
CA LEU A 427 -5.72 3.73 -18.69
C LEU A 427 -6.68 3.74 -17.51
N GLY A 428 -7.16 4.94 -17.12
CA GLY A 428 -8.13 5.12 -16.05
C GLY A 428 -7.61 4.79 -14.66
N TYR A 429 -7.04 5.79 -13.97
CA TYR A 429 -6.41 5.65 -12.65
C TYR A 429 -6.83 6.77 -11.69
N TYR A 430 -6.43 6.66 -10.43
CA TYR A 430 -6.72 7.67 -9.41
C TYR A 430 -5.55 8.61 -9.25
N MET A 431 -5.75 9.89 -9.59
CA MET A 431 -4.79 10.94 -9.33
C MET A 431 -5.40 11.88 -8.29
N GLN A 432 -4.70 12.07 -7.17
CA GLN A 432 -5.15 12.88 -6.04
C GLN A 432 -6.58 12.50 -5.59
N ASN A 433 -6.86 11.19 -5.54
CA ASN A 433 -8.16 10.61 -5.21
C ASN A 433 -9.31 10.94 -6.18
N THR A 434 -8.99 11.43 -7.38
CA THR A 434 -9.94 11.68 -8.47
C THR A 434 -9.74 10.64 -9.55
N ASN A 435 -10.83 10.01 -10.01
CA ASN A 435 -10.79 9.08 -11.13
C ASN A 435 -10.52 9.86 -12.43
N VAL A 436 -9.34 9.65 -13.01
CA VAL A 436 -8.95 10.21 -14.30
C VAL A 436 -9.46 9.27 -15.38
N ARG A 437 -10.21 9.79 -16.35
CA ARG A 437 -10.71 9.03 -17.51
C ARG A 437 -10.12 9.58 -18.81
N ASN A 438 -8.85 9.24 -19.02
CA ASN A 438 -8.01 9.77 -20.08
C ASN A 438 -8.40 9.34 -21.50
N ASP A 439 -9.28 8.36 -21.66
CA ASP A 439 -9.73 7.85 -22.96
C ASP A 439 -10.99 8.52 -23.50
N LYS A 440 -11.82 9.14 -22.65
CA LYS A 440 -13.20 9.55 -22.97
C LYS A 440 -13.30 10.53 -24.12
N ASP A 441 -12.30 11.39 -24.27
CA ASP A 441 -12.32 12.45 -25.27
C ASP A 441 -11.79 12.01 -26.63
N TRP A 442 -11.15 10.83 -26.71
CA TRP A 442 -10.63 10.30 -27.97
C TRP A 442 -11.75 10.02 -28.96
N PRO A 443 -11.63 10.46 -30.24
CA PRO A 443 -12.59 10.14 -31.28
C PRO A 443 -12.85 8.64 -31.41
N GLU A 444 -11.80 7.81 -31.32
CA GLU A 444 -11.90 6.36 -31.42
C GLU A 444 -12.68 5.76 -30.24
N THR A 445 -12.50 6.29 -29.03
CA THR A 445 -13.27 5.85 -27.85
C THR A 445 -14.76 6.20 -28.00
N LYS A 446 -15.07 7.40 -28.49
CA LYS A 446 -16.47 7.82 -28.73
C LYS A 446 -17.13 6.94 -29.78
N ALA A 447 -16.42 6.63 -30.86
CA ALA A 447 -16.93 5.74 -31.90
C ALA A 447 -17.11 4.29 -31.37
N MET A 448 -16.16 3.80 -30.55
CA MET A 448 -16.27 2.50 -29.88
C MET A 448 -17.47 2.43 -28.94
N ASP A 449 -17.71 3.46 -28.13
CA ASP A 449 -18.89 3.57 -27.24
C ASP A 449 -20.20 3.45 -28.03
N GLU A 450 -20.31 4.19 -29.14
CA GLU A 450 -21.48 4.11 -30.03
C GLU A 450 -21.64 2.73 -30.67
N ALA A 451 -20.55 2.09 -31.10
CA ALA A 451 -20.58 0.74 -31.68
C ALA A 451 -21.02 -0.32 -30.64
N ILE A 452 -20.48 -0.28 -29.42
CA ILE A 452 -20.89 -1.16 -28.33
C ILE A 452 -22.36 -0.93 -27.96
N THR A 453 -22.80 0.34 -27.91
CA THR A 453 -24.21 0.68 -27.69
C THR A 453 -25.13 0.09 -28.77
N ARG A 454 -24.71 0.08 -30.04
CA ARG A 454 -25.51 -0.52 -31.12
C ARG A 454 -25.55 -2.04 -31.06
N ARG A 455 -24.39 -2.67 -30.81
CA ARG A 455 -24.20 -4.12 -31.06
C ARG A 455 -24.31 -4.98 -29.81
N CYS A 456 -24.00 -4.45 -28.63
CA CYS A 456 -23.90 -5.23 -27.40
C CYS A 456 -25.05 -4.94 -26.41
N ASP A 457 -25.41 -3.67 -26.25
CA ASP A 457 -26.46 -3.23 -25.32
C ASP A 457 -27.82 -3.95 -25.48
N PRO A 458 -28.31 -4.26 -26.69
CA PRO A 458 -29.58 -4.97 -26.83
C PRO A 458 -29.63 -6.33 -26.10
N CYS A 459 -28.48 -6.96 -25.84
CA CYS A 459 -28.38 -8.21 -25.05
C CYS A 459 -27.86 -7.98 -23.63
N HIS A 460 -26.92 -7.04 -23.46
CA HIS A 460 -26.19 -6.85 -22.21
C HIS A 460 -26.80 -5.80 -21.28
N CYS A 461 -27.65 -4.92 -21.84
CA CYS A 461 -28.28 -3.82 -21.14
C CYS A 461 -29.63 -3.40 -21.80
N PRO A 462 -30.59 -4.33 -21.94
CA PRO A 462 -31.79 -4.11 -22.76
C PRO A 462 -32.77 -3.11 -22.16
N THR A 463 -32.71 -2.86 -20.84
CA THR A 463 -33.62 -1.94 -20.14
C THR A 463 -32.90 -0.72 -19.58
N ALA A 464 -33.65 0.38 -19.36
CA ALA A 464 -33.11 1.57 -18.69
C ALA A 464 -32.65 1.27 -17.25
N GLU A 465 -33.29 0.31 -16.59
CA GLU A 465 -32.94 -0.18 -15.27
C GLU A 465 -31.61 -0.94 -15.28
N ASP A 466 -31.37 -1.80 -16.28
CA ASP A 466 -30.07 -2.47 -16.46
C ASP A 466 -28.94 -1.44 -16.66
N ARG A 467 -29.23 -0.33 -17.35
CA ARG A 467 -28.26 0.77 -17.55
C ARG A 467 -27.92 1.50 -16.25
N LYS A 468 -28.88 1.60 -15.33
CA LYS A 468 -28.65 2.16 -13.98
C LYS A 468 -27.82 1.21 -13.12
N ILE A 469 -28.04 -0.10 -13.23
CA ILE A 469 -27.24 -1.14 -12.53
C ILE A 469 -25.81 -1.20 -13.13
N GLY A 470 -25.69 -1.03 -14.45
CA GLY A 470 -24.46 -0.91 -15.23
C GLY A 470 -23.68 0.38 -15.01
N ARG A 471 -24.13 1.31 -14.15
CA ARG A 471 -23.40 2.52 -13.80
C ARG A 471 -23.15 2.52 -12.29
N TYR A 472 -22.34 1.59 -11.81
CA TYR A 472 -21.85 1.69 -10.45
C TYR A 472 -20.97 2.94 -10.34
N ASN A 473 -21.45 3.97 -9.63
CA ASN A 473 -20.62 5.12 -9.22
C ASN A 473 -19.54 4.75 -8.18
N LEU A 474 -19.31 3.46 -7.96
CA LEU A 474 -18.34 2.97 -7.00
C LEU A 474 -17.07 2.59 -7.76
N TYR A 475 -15.94 3.02 -7.22
CA TYR A 475 -14.60 2.50 -7.43
C TYR A 475 -14.63 0.96 -7.50
N THR A 476 -14.84 0.32 -8.66
CA THR A 476 -15.02 -1.15 -8.73
C THR A 476 -13.70 -1.91 -8.79
N ASP A 477 -12.62 -1.27 -9.29
CA ASP A 477 -11.22 -1.65 -9.07
C ASP A 477 -10.95 -1.90 -7.56
N TYR A 478 -11.78 -1.23 -6.75
CA TYR A 478 -11.97 -1.11 -5.32
C TYR A 478 -12.34 -2.35 -4.48
N LYS A 479 -13.13 -3.24 -5.08
CA LYS A 479 -14.21 -3.89 -4.31
C LYS A 479 -14.56 -5.28 -4.85
N VAL A 480 -13.58 -6.16 -4.82
CA VAL A 480 -13.73 -7.61 -5.11
C VAL A 480 -14.93 -8.23 -4.37
N ASP A 481 -15.17 -7.82 -3.12
CA ASP A 481 -16.27 -8.32 -2.29
C ASP A 481 -17.67 -7.87 -2.77
N HIS A 482 -17.75 -6.92 -3.71
CA HIS A 482 -18.99 -6.39 -4.27
C HIS A 482 -19.38 -7.03 -5.61
N PHE A 483 -18.61 -8.00 -6.11
CA PHE A 483 -19.02 -8.86 -7.20
C PHE A 483 -19.72 -10.10 -6.62
N PRO A 484 -21.07 -10.12 -6.48
CA PRO A 484 -21.77 -11.28 -5.97
C PRO A 484 -21.49 -12.50 -6.86
N LYS A 485 -21.36 -13.69 -6.27
CA LYS A 485 -21.21 -14.97 -7.01
C LYS A 485 -22.31 -15.17 -8.08
N ASN A 486 -23.45 -14.49 -7.92
CA ASN A 486 -24.60 -14.53 -8.82
C ASN A 486 -24.84 -13.18 -9.54
N GLN A 487 -23.78 -12.41 -9.85
CA GLN A 487 -23.93 -11.10 -10.49
C GLN A 487 -24.73 -11.20 -11.80
N LYS A 488 -25.96 -10.66 -11.76
CA LYS A 488 -26.90 -10.63 -12.89
C LYS A 488 -26.63 -9.48 -13.85
N ASN A 489 -25.83 -8.49 -13.45
CA ASN A 489 -25.51 -7.36 -14.31
C ASN A 489 -24.57 -7.81 -15.43
N LEU A 490 -25.10 -7.92 -16.65
CA LEU A 490 -24.36 -8.31 -17.85
C LEU A 490 -23.73 -7.12 -18.58
N PHE A 491 -23.72 -5.92 -17.99
CA PHE A 491 -23.15 -4.73 -18.60
C PHE A 491 -21.70 -4.94 -19.06
N VAL A 492 -21.42 -4.38 -20.25
CA VAL A 492 -20.13 -4.40 -20.93
C VAL A 492 -19.53 -3.00 -20.85
N ALA A 493 -18.26 -2.90 -20.49
CA ALA A 493 -17.56 -1.63 -20.50
C ALA A 493 -17.50 -1.07 -21.92
N HIS A 494 -17.93 0.19 -22.08
CA HIS A 494 -17.96 0.90 -23.36
C HIS A 494 -16.62 1.57 -23.66
N THR A 495 -15.85 1.85 -22.61
CA THR A 495 -14.56 2.53 -22.72
C THR A 495 -13.47 1.84 -21.90
N LEU A 496 -12.22 2.14 -22.21
CA LEU A 496 -11.03 1.60 -21.54
C LEU A 496 -10.88 2.13 -20.10
N THR A 497 -11.66 3.13 -19.71
CA THR A 497 -11.73 3.67 -18.34
C THR A 497 -13.09 3.50 -17.67
N GLU A 498 -13.96 2.66 -18.24
CA GLU A 498 -15.23 2.34 -17.61
C GLU A 498 -15.14 1.14 -16.67
N ASP A 499 -15.44 1.41 -15.41
CA ASP A 499 -15.29 0.49 -14.28
C ASP A 499 -16.52 -0.43 -14.04
N ASN A 500 -17.47 -0.52 -14.97
CA ASN A 500 -18.78 -1.08 -14.66
C ASN A 500 -19.00 -2.52 -15.16
N GLY A 501 -19.89 -3.25 -14.46
CA GLY A 501 -20.50 -4.49 -14.95
C GLY A 501 -19.68 -5.76 -14.74
N ARG A 502 -20.21 -6.88 -15.25
CA ARG A 502 -19.54 -8.19 -15.25
C ARG A 502 -18.44 -8.25 -16.30
N PHE A 503 -18.65 -7.61 -17.44
CA PHE A 503 -17.68 -7.51 -18.53
C PHE A 503 -16.98 -6.16 -18.46
N ASN A 504 -16.32 -5.90 -17.33
CA ASN A 504 -15.61 -4.64 -17.13
C ASN A 504 -14.32 -4.59 -17.96
N ARG A 505 -13.76 -3.39 -18.05
CA ARG A 505 -12.58 -3.06 -18.84
C ARG A 505 -11.37 -3.97 -18.61
N HIS A 506 -11.22 -4.53 -17.41
CA HIS A 506 -10.08 -5.39 -17.04
C HIS A 506 -10.20 -6.84 -17.48
N VAL A 507 -11.38 -7.20 -17.98
CA VAL A 507 -11.70 -8.55 -18.43
C VAL A 507 -11.77 -8.63 -19.95
N ILE A 508 -12.11 -7.54 -20.63
CA ILE A 508 -12.46 -7.57 -22.05
C ILE A 508 -11.51 -6.85 -23.00
N PHE A 509 -10.63 -5.98 -22.49
CA PHE A 509 -9.67 -5.24 -23.31
C PHE A 509 -8.26 -5.77 -23.09
N ASP A 510 -7.69 -6.31 -24.14
CA ASP A 510 -6.29 -6.70 -24.26
C ASP A 510 -5.54 -5.62 -25.03
N LEU A 511 -4.60 -4.97 -24.36
CA LEU A 511 -3.81 -3.87 -24.90
C LEU A 511 -2.44 -4.36 -25.37
N SER A 512 -2.07 -5.61 -25.09
CA SER A 512 -0.89 -6.23 -25.68
C SER A 512 -1.18 -6.68 -27.11
N TYR A 513 -2.36 -7.26 -27.30
CA TYR A 513 -2.87 -7.79 -28.56
C TYR A 513 -4.34 -7.39 -28.72
N PRO A 514 -4.63 -6.17 -29.25
CA PRO A 514 -5.99 -5.63 -29.38
C PRO A 514 -7.00 -6.60 -29.98
N GLU A 515 -6.60 -7.36 -30.99
CA GLU A 515 -7.39 -8.38 -31.67
C GLU A 515 -7.78 -9.56 -30.78
N GLN A 516 -7.04 -9.83 -29.71
CA GLN A 516 -7.33 -10.86 -28.72
C GLN A 516 -8.37 -10.43 -27.67
N SER A 517 -8.77 -9.16 -27.68
CA SER A 517 -9.76 -8.61 -26.75
C SER A 517 -11.09 -9.34 -26.84
N LYS A 518 -11.66 -9.73 -25.69
CA LYS A 518 -13.00 -10.33 -25.63
C LYS A 518 -14.09 -9.37 -26.15
N ALA A 519 -13.85 -8.06 -26.08
CA ALA A 519 -14.75 -7.05 -26.62
C ALA A 519 -15.03 -7.24 -28.13
N VAL A 520 -14.06 -7.72 -28.90
CA VAL A 520 -14.20 -7.99 -30.33
C VAL A 520 -14.35 -9.48 -30.64
N ARG A 521 -13.68 -10.37 -29.89
CA ARG A 521 -13.73 -11.82 -30.13
C ARG A 521 -14.97 -12.50 -29.58
N GLY A 522 -15.53 -12.02 -28.48
CA GLY A 522 -16.79 -12.53 -27.93
C GLY A 522 -17.97 -12.47 -28.91
N PRO A 523 -18.20 -11.32 -29.59
CA PRO A 523 -19.24 -11.16 -30.61
C PRO A 523 -18.87 -11.68 -32.01
N LEU A 524 -17.59 -11.91 -32.31
CA LEU A 524 -17.14 -12.46 -33.60
C LEU A 524 -17.47 -13.95 -33.73
N SER A 525 -17.92 -14.36 -34.92
CA SER A 525 -18.24 -15.75 -35.24
C SER A 525 -17.04 -16.68 -35.09
N LYS A 526 -17.28 -17.95 -34.75
CA LYS A 526 -16.21 -18.96 -34.66
C LYS A 526 -15.50 -19.20 -36.00
N SER A 527 -16.24 -19.16 -37.10
CA SER A 527 -15.69 -19.33 -38.46
C SER A 527 -14.72 -18.21 -38.85
N ALA A 528 -14.83 -17.03 -38.23
CA ALA A 528 -13.92 -15.91 -38.44
C ALA A 528 -12.82 -15.79 -37.35
N GLY A 529 -12.61 -16.85 -36.54
CA GLY A 529 -11.59 -16.86 -35.49
C GLY A 529 -12.01 -16.19 -34.16
N GLY A 530 -13.29 -15.81 -34.03
CA GLY A 530 -13.87 -15.34 -32.79
C GLY A 530 -14.16 -16.47 -31.79
N LEU A 531 -14.48 -16.09 -30.55
CA LEU A 531 -14.92 -17.01 -29.51
C LEU A 531 -16.38 -17.46 -29.72
N GLY A 532 -17.19 -16.66 -30.45
CA GLY A 532 -18.60 -16.94 -30.70
C GLY A 532 -19.47 -17.04 -29.44
N THR A 533 -19.01 -16.49 -28.31
CA THR A 533 -19.70 -16.61 -27.02
C THR A 533 -21.03 -15.86 -26.98
N CYS A 534 -21.14 -14.76 -27.74
CA CYS A 534 -22.39 -14.00 -27.83
C CYS A 534 -23.42 -14.79 -28.65
N GLU A 535 -23.03 -15.32 -29.81
CA GLU A 535 -23.90 -16.14 -30.66
C GLU A 535 -24.41 -17.39 -29.91
N ALA A 536 -23.54 -18.08 -29.19
CA ALA A 536 -23.93 -19.25 -28.39
C ALA A 536 -24.99 -18.95 -27.32
N LYS A 537 -25.09 -17.69 -26.86
CA LYS A 537 -26.07 -17.26 -25.86
C LYS A 537 -27.31 -16.60 -26.46
N SER A 538 -27.16 -15.81 -27.53
CA SER A 538 -28.24 -15.01 -28.13
C SER A 538 -28.93 -15.72 -29.29
N GLY A 539 -28.29 -16.74 -29.88
CA GLY A 539 -28.71 -17.38 -31.13
C GLY A 539 -28.48 -16.52 -32.37
N LYS A 540 -27.76 -15.39 -32.26
CA LYS A 540 -27.51 -14.45 -33.36
C LYS A 540 -26.02 -14.16 -33.50
N VAL A 541 -25.51 -14.29 -34.72
CA VAL A 541 -24.18 -13.81 -35.09
C VAL A 541 -24.17 -12.29 -34.93
N VAL A 542 -23.25 -11.77 -34.10
CA VAL A 542 -23.08 -10.31 -33.95
C VAL A 542 -22.15 -9.79 -35.03
N PHE A 543 -20.94 -10.34 -35.17
CA PHE A 543 -20.05 -10.05 -36.29
C PHE A 543 -19.77 -11.34 -37.08
N ALA A 544 -20.12 -11.34 -38.38
CA ALA A 544 -19.89 -12.49 -39.24
C ALA A 544 -18.40 -12.68 -39.52
N ASP A 545 -17.69 -11.60 -39.77
CA ASP A 545 -16.25 -11.55 -40.04
C ASP A 545 -15.65 -10.22 -39.56
N THR A 546 -14.33 -10.09 -39.72
CA THR A 546 -13.56 -8.92 -39.26
C THR A 546 -13.76 -7.67 -40.10
N ASN A 547 -14.44 -7.72 -41.25
CA ASN A 547 -14.72 -6.53 -42.08
C ASN A 547 -15.97 -5.77 -41.62
N ASP A 548 -16.69 -6.23 -40.61
CA ASP A 548 -17.81 -5.48 -40.05
C ASP A 548 -17.34 -4.10 -39.56
N PRO A 549 -18.00 -2.99 -39.98
CA PRO A 549 -17.57 -1.65 -39.61
C PRO A 549 -17.54 -1.41 -38.10
N ASP A 550 -18.48 -1.99 -37.35
CA ASP A 550 -18.52 -1.85 -35.90
C ASP A 550 -17.43 -2.71 -35.22
N TYR A 551 -17.09 -3.87 -35.79
CA TYR A 551 -15.94 -4.66 -35.32
C TYR A 551 -14.65 -3.84 -35.43
N GLN A 552 -14.40 -3.25 -36.61
CA GLN A 552 -13.23 -2.41 -36.87
C GLN A 552 -13.22 -1.15 -35.98
N THR A 553 -14.40 -0.56 -35.74
CA THR A 553 -14.54 0.60 -34.86
C THR A 553 -14.16 0.28 -33.41
N ILE A 554 -14.62 -0.86 -32.89
CA ILE A 554 -14.26 -1.30 -31.53
C ILE A 554 -12.76 -1.62 -31.45
N LEU A 555 -12.23 -2.34 -32.43
CA LEU A 555 -10.79 -2.67 -32.48
C LEU A 555 -9.93 -1.40 -32.50
N ALA A 556 -10.29 -0.40 -33.31
CA ALA A 556 -9.57 0.87 -33.39
C ALA A 556 -9.55 1.64 -32.05
N GLY A 557 -10.63 1.57 -31.27
CA GLY A 557 -10.68 2.13 -29.92
C GLY A 557 -9.69 1.47 -28.96
N ILE A 558 -9.54 0.15 -29.05
CA ILE A 558 -8.60 -0.64 -28.24
C ILE A 558 -7.16 -0.36 -28.68
N GLU A 559 -6.90 -0.34 -30.00
CA GLU A 559 -5.60 0.00 -30.58
C GLU A 559 -5.17 1.42 -30.19
N ARG A 560 -6.10 2.38 -30.11
CA ARG A 560 -5.80 3.74 -29.61
C ARG A 560 -5.29 3.71 -28.17
N GLY A 561 -5.87 2.85 -27.32
CA GLY A 561 -5.41 2.60 -25.96
C GLY A 561 -4.01 1.97 -25.91
N ARG A 562 -3.72 1.02 -26.80
CA ARG A 562 -2.35 0.47 -26.96
C ARG A 562 -1.38 1.58 -27.36
N ARG A 563 -1.68 2.36 -28.40
CA ARG A 563 -0.85 3.50 -28.85
C ARG A 563 -0.56 4.48 -27.71
N TYR A 564 -1.56 4.81 -26.90
CA TYR A 564 -1.37 5.66 -25.72
C TYR A 564 -0.30 5.10 -24.77
N ILE A 565 -0.35 3.81 -24.46
CA ILE A 565 0.66 3.17 -23.60
C ILE A 565 2.03 3.18 -24.28
N LEU A 566 2.12 2.94 -25.59
CA LEU A 566 3.41 2.87 -26.29
C LEU A 566 4.07 4.26 -26.48
N GLU A 567 3.28 5.31 -26.63
CA GLU A 567 3.75 6.62 -27.10
C GLU A 567 3.66 7.73 -26.04
N GLU A 568 2.67 7.66 -25.15
CA GLU A 568 2.30 8.78 -24.27
C GLU A 568 2.50 8.48 -22.77
N ASP A 569 2.17 7.27 -22.31
CA ASP A 569 2.28 6.85 -20.91
C ASP A 569 2.77 5.38 -20.81
N ASN A 570 4.09 5.20 -20.90
CA ASN A 570 4.71 3.88 -20.94
C ASN A 570 4.57 3.12 -19.62
N ARG A 571 4.54 1.78 -19.71
CA ARG A 571 4.60 0.90 -18.54
C ARG A 571 6.04 0.65 -18.12
N PHE A 572 6.28 0.61 -16.82
CA PHE A 572 7.59 0.26 -16.27
C PHE A 572 8.11 -1.08 -16.81
N SER A 573 7.22 -2.05 -17.05
CA SER A 573 7.56 -3.38 -17.55
C SER A 573 8.03 -3.39 -19.02
N MET A 574 7.92 -2.27 -19.74
CA MET A 574 8.41 -2.16 -21.12
C MET A 574 9.94 -2.12 -21.20
N VAL A 575 10.65 -1.87 -20.08
CA VAL A 575 12.11 -2.00 -20.04
C VAL A 575 12.57 -3.46 -20.13
N ASP A 576 11.69 -4.41 -19.79
CA ASP A 576 11.93 -5.84 -19.81
C ASP A 576 11.32 -6.44 -21.09
N PRO A 577 12.12 -6.92 -22.06
CA PRO A 577 11.58 -7.59 -23.25
C PRO A 577 10.75 -8.81 -22.87
N SER A 578 9.51 -8.85 -23.34
CA SER A 578 8.57 -9.94 -23.03
C SER A 578 7.60 -10.15 -24.18
N PRO A 579 7.30 -11.41 -24.57
CA PRO A 579 6.25 -11.67 -25.55
C PRO A 579 4.89 -11.13 -25.08
N ASN A 580 4.68 -11.02 -23.76
CA ASN A 580 3.44 -10.50 -23.21
C ASN A 580 3.21 -9.00 -23.49
N ASN A 581 4.22 -8.24 -23.90
CA ASN A 581 4.08 -6.80 -24.17
C ASN A 581 3.53 -6.50 -25.58
N GLY A 582 3.45 -7.51 -26.44
CA GLY A 582 3.13 -7.38 -27.87
C GLY A 582 4.38 -7.17 -28.73
N ALA A 583 4.31 -7.58 -30.00
CA ALA A 583 5.48 -7.72 -30.88
C ALA A 583 6.15 -6.37 -31.25
N ASP A 584 5.39 -5.29 -31.24
CA ASP A 584 5.79 -3.91 -31.56
C ASP A 584 6.17 -3.09 -30.31
N CYS A 585 6.20 -3.70 -29.13
CA CYS A 585 6.53 -2.97 -27.89
C CYS A 585 7.99 -2.48 -27.92
N PRO A 586 8.27 -1.17 -27.80
CA PRO A 586 9.62 -0.66 -27.67
C PRO A 586 10.17 -0.97 -26.28
N GLN A 587 11.48 -1.18 -26.19
CA GLN A 587 12.17 -1.30 -24.91
C GLN A 587 12.43 0.10 -24.31
N LYS A 588 11.36 0.75 -23.84
CA LYS A 588 11.39 2.14 -23.39
C LYS A 588 10.46 2.36 -22.20
N PHE A 589 10.94 3.08 -21.19
CA PHE A 589 10.11 3.59 -20.11
C PHE A 589 10.53 5.01 -19.73
N VAL A 590 9.60 5.94 -19.82
CA VAL A 590 9.78 7.34 -19.39
C VAL A 590 9.04 7.52 -18.07
N PRO A 591 9.74 7.60 -16.92
CA PRO A 591 9.08 7.86 -15.64
C PRO A 591 8.43 9.24 -15.65
N ARG A 592 7.37 9.41 -14.83
CA ARG A 592 6.73 10.73 -14.70
C ARG A 592 7.74 11.78 -14.25
N TRP A 593 7.63 12.98 -14.79
CA TRP A 593 8.46 14.13 -14.41
C TRP A 593 8.52 14.33 -12.88
N ALA A 594 7.41 14.19 -12.17
CA ALA A 594 7.40 14.37 -10.72
C ALA A 594 8.27 13.34 -9.97
N TYR A 595 8.42 12.12 -10.49
CA TYR A 595 9.35 11.12 -9.96
C TYR A 595 10.79 11.49 -10.32
N LEU A 596 11.06 11.84 -11.59
CA LEU A 596 12.40 12.28 -12.03
C LEU A 596 12.89 13.51 -11.24
N ARG A 597 12.01 14.45 -10.94
CA ARG A 597 12.29 15.61 -10.10
C ARG A 597 12.79 15.18 -8.70
N GLU A 598 12.17 14.18 -8.08
CA GLU A 598 12.69 13.66 -6.81
C GLU A 598 14.04 12.98 -6.99
N MET A 599 14.25 12.20 -8.07
CA MET A 599 15.57 11.62 -8.36
C MET A 599 16.66 12.68 -8.55
N ILE A 600 16.34 13.82 -9.18
CA ILE A 600 17.22 14.98 -9.30
C ILE A 600 17.47 15.62 -7.92
N ARG A 601 16.41 15.84 -7.14
CA ARG A 601 16.49 16.42 -5.79
C ARG A 601 17.36 15.58 -4.85
N TYR A 602 17.29 14.25 -4.96
CA TYR A 602 18.12 13.32 -4.19
C TYR A 602 19.52 13.11 -4.78
N GLY A 603 19.87 13.76 -5.90
CA GLY A 603 21.19 13.68 -6.53
C GLY A 603 21.47 12.37 -7.26
N ILE A 604 20.44 11.58 -7.58
CA ILE A 604 20.54 10.32 -8.34
C ILE A 604 20.63 10.59 -9.83
N LEU A 605 19.95 11.65 -10.29
CA LEU A 605 20.03 12.18 -11.64
C LEU A 605 20.61 13.60 -11.62
N PRO A 606 21.31 14.02 -12.70
CA PRO A 606 21.83 15.38 -12.78
C PRO A 606 20.69 16.41 -13.03
N PRO A 607 20.90 17.69 -12.71
CA PRO A 607 19.87 18.74 -12.88
C PRO A 607 19.36 18.93 -14.32
N ASP A 608 20.15 18.55 -15.31
CA ASP A 608 19.86 18.63 -16.75
C ASP A 608 19.35 17.30 -17.35
N ALA A 609 18.98 16.33 -16.50
CA ALA A 609 18.42 15.06 -16.94
C ALA A 609 17.19 15.26 -17.85
N ASP A 610 17.21 14.62 -19.02
CA ASP A 610 16.13 14.74 -20.00
C ASP A 610 14.85 14.08 -19.44
N PRO A 611 13.74 14.83 -19.31
CA PRO A 611 12.47 14.30 -18.80
C PRO A 611 11.79 13.31 -19.76
N ASN A 612 12.24 13.22 -21.02
CA ASN A 612 11.66 12.33 -22.04
C ASN A 612 12.55 11.11 -22.34
N ALA A 613 13.71 11.02 -21.69
CA ALA A 613 14.63 9.90 -21.85
C ALA A 613 14.07 8.62 -21.22
N SER A 614 14.52 7.49 -21.76
CA SER A 614 14.25 6.18 -21.15
C SER A 614 15.14 5.97 -19.95
N TYR A 615 14.59 5.49 -18.83
CA TYR A 615 15.35 5.14 -17.63
C TYR A 615 15.01 3.73 -17.16
N ASP A 616 16.00 3.03 -16.60
CA ASP A 616 15.76 1.80 -15.86
C ASP A 616 15.11 2.13 -14.50
N PRO A 617 13.83 1.79 -14.29
CA PRO A 617 13.12 2.12 -13.07
C PRO A 617 13.64 1.37 -11.84
N TYR A 618 14.18 0.16 -12.03
CA TYR A 618 14.74 -0.64 -10.93
C TYR A 618 16.06 -0.04 -10.46
N GLU A 619 16.88 0.45 -11.38
CA GLU A 619 18.16 1.06 -11.05
C GLU A 619 18.00 2.41 -10.32
N LEU A 620 17.05 3.25 -10.76
CA LEU A 620 16.77 4.52 -10.08
C LEU A 620 16.32 4.30 -8.64
N ASP A 621 15.39 3.38 -8.42
CA ASP A 621 14.91 3.01 -7.10
C ASP A 621 16.02 2.39 -6.24
N ARG A 622 16.84 1.50 -6.81
CA ARG A 622 17.99 0.91 -6.10
C ARG A 622 18.93 1.99 -5.56
N LYS A 623 19.35 2.93 -6.41
CA LYS A 623 20.20 4.06 -6.02
C LYS A 623 19.52 4.93 -4.95
N TYR A 624 18.22 5.15 -5.08
CA TYR A 624 17.45 5.89 -4.07
C TYR A 624 17.46 5.20 -2.70
N PHE A 625 17.26 3.89 -2.66
CA PHE A 625 17.29 3.15 -1.39
C PHE A 625 18.69 3.14 -0.76
N GLU A 626 19.73 2.98 -1.58
CA GLU A 626 21.14 2.98 -1.13
C GLU A 626 21.59 4.32 -0.56
N LEU A 627 21.05 5.43 -1.06
CA LEU A 627 21.31 6.77 -0.52
C LEU A 627 20.92 6.91 0.96
N LEU A 628 19.92 6.14 1.40
CA LEU A 628 19.34 6.23 2.73
C LEU A 628 20.04 5.31 3.75
N TRP A 629 21.01 4.52 3.31
CA TRP A 629 21.73 3.61 4.20
C TRP A 629 22.65 4.38 5.16
N TYR A 630 22.61 3.99 6.43
CA TYR A 630 23.50 4.53 7.43
C TYR A 630 24.96 4.24 7.06
N LYS A 631 25.79 5.28 7.09
CA LYS A 631 27.24 5.17 6.89
C LYS A 631 27.92 5.37 8.25
N PRO A 632 28.63 4.36 8.77
CA PRO A 632 29.37 4.48 10.01
C PRO A 632 30.29 5.69 10.02
N LYS A 633 30.30 6.40 11.14
CA LYS A 633 31.27 7.46 11.36
C LYS A 633 32.61 6.83 11.74
N PRO A 634 33.74 7.39 11.29
CA PRO A 634 35.04 6.98 11.80
C PRO A 634 35.06 7.15 13.33
N ALA A 635 35.76 6.25 14.01
CA ALA A 635 35.98 6.37 15.45
C ALA A 635 36.59 7.74 15.74
N GLN A 636 35.94 8.54 16.58
CA GLN A 636 36.54 9.78 17.08
C GLN A 636 37.61 9.36 18.08
N HIS A 637 38.87 9.54 17.69
CA HIS A 637 40.05 9.28 18.53
C HIS A 637 40.22 10.33 19.62
#